data_AF-E3M6G9-F1
#
_entry.id   AF-E3M6G9-F1
#
_cell.length_a   1.000
_cell.length_b   1.000
_cell.length_c   1.000
_cell.angle_alpha   90.00
_cell.angle_beta   90.00
_cell.angle_gamma   90.00
#
_symmetry.space_group_name_H-M   'P 1'
#
loop_
_entity.id
_entity.type
_entity.pdbx_description
1 polymer ?
#
loop_
_entity_poly.entity_id
_entity_poly.type
_entity_poly.pdbx_seq_one_letter_code
_entity_poly.pdbx_strand_id
1 'polypeptide(L)'
;MKFPFCILLVSIGYVTSSGYTCQGPIKLSPPNDLTQLVNWPSIWNDSMPPIPFASQQSCSWEISVPDGMYASVVFYKNAPSAVSISVVYPNGYASGLNNNDLYPYIFTSPKVKINLGKSKYEGSFSFNVLWSKYDPSITHDNIHLIKGEKPSAMIPNSHLTTFTAQTTVSIVGFSLKNQSEYVLLRQSAVFDGESTSAPFLGTLYSIMMSGKEKVSSGKYLTVYTWGLNNQFDYTLYMVQDRTSEQIMNSDLESLNALSSDEQDFFTYRGVNCEDGFDCKFQILANYGTAVLVTSGSQAEYIKNIEVFPDKSTLKVYEGAISDATLVTTLTKTNYKNRLPMDLKNTIRQYVLDTGTVTGFTITHDTSSADWNVMYDGRKGFIHSAFHGVVSDQQETDESFITDKKKQLYFNYIVRDADFTGDKTSLTVKVWSNGNQVTSDVYNSTNLPLVTTKSVLGDMYEIIYSTQGTSTKGFRIDFSSTSTVYVAGTSTSSSKPTVSTPGKHETTSFSSTNGNSATTATKISSQNSTQTTSSYIASSTTPDSLKTTTKTVCKGEHLVPAPADITTAWYYPDTWRESDQPLRYAANQTCVWKINVPKGFFAFLTISAATNSTKLTVTDSVGNEDWVLPIVDQDPYFLLDPQFTVFLNSSEEGTFGMKVIWKRIGTLNPVSEQVLPNVVPTVKTSIDCDNGLIINSNTKVSLTSVRPPIYTPEVIMYMRNTVVFDGQSINDKLIKNLWQVYQSGNHIVSSGKYLTLYSFMPGIKSDSYALIQDYQSEFLQCREILYVAFSDVKQFGNYQGVSCFNPDLCPVILDARNGPGAAVRMSTSPHFLEEADLYNFSNMAVFTGIVDQSHKVAEYTNEHKLSVAQKFDGLFTTYVIDKAMGIIYLSNDNLDSNWTSIINGRTGIIASKNYGTLSKDQNTLETFTSPSKIVYDMSLVFKKWDLQGDATLTITSSAGGKVISSSTYNSTHLPPDVKFTFGDKLVIKYDSNGAETIGVLINFSFDLGQTTAIGSTSTDIPTRTSRAQPTTPVTTMTAVTHFTITEISTSGATDMPGGTTTTAKSLPIVPTTIVGINTGGTTQRFETTTKSGTNHSLFFPISLLFISMFL
;
A
#
# COMPACT_ATOMS: atom_id res chain seq x y z
N MET A 1 -70.37 -25.97 32.78
CA MET A 1 -70.61 -24.49 32.75
C MET A 1 -70.07 -23.97 31.42
N LYS A 2 -70.64 -22.89 30.85
CA LYS A 2 -70.11 -22.24 29.62
C LYS A 2 -69.37 -20.96 30.01
N PHE A 3 -68.09 -20.86 29.68
CA PHE A 3 -67.31 -19.62 29.77
C PHE A 3 -67.17 -19.02 28.36
N PRO A 4 -67.50 -17.73 28.15
CA PRO A 4 -67.27 -17.07 26.87
C PRO A 4 -65.80 -16.63 26.74
N PHE A 5 -65.17 -16.97 25.63
CA PHE A 5 -63.79 -16.57 25.34
C PHE A 5 -63.78 -15.19 24.66
N CYS A 6 -63.46 -14.13 25.41
CA CYS A 6 -63.29 -12.80 24.82
C CYS A 6 -61.92 -12.71 24.16
N ILE A 7 -61.88 -12.64 22.82
CA ILE A 7 -60.66 -12.35 22.07
C ILE A 7 -60.41 -10.84 22.15
N LEU A 8 -59.49 -10.43 23.02
CA LEU A 8 -59.04 -9.05 23.10
C LEU A 8 -58.01 -8.80 21.98
N LEU A 9 -58.43 -8.10 20.93
CA LEU A 9 -57.56 -7.71 19.82
C LEU A 9 -56.61 -6.58 20.25
N VAL A 10 -55.49 -6.96 20.87
CA VAL A 10 -54.40 -6.01 21.16
C VAL A 10 -53.68 -5.71 19.86
N SER A 11 -54.09 -4.63 19.18
CA SER A 11 -53.34 -4.05 18.08
C SER A 11 -52.05 -3.43 18.60
N ILE A 12 -50.98 -4.24 18.69
CA ILE A 12 -49.61 -3.77 18.91
C ILE A 12 -49.23 -2.94 17.68
N GLY A 13 -49.45 -1.63 17.77
CA GLY A 13 -48.88 -0.68 16.84
C GLY A 13 -47.37 -0.73 16.98
N TYR A 14 -46.69 -1.29 15.97
CA TYR A 14 -45.26 -1.07 15.79
C TYR A 14 -45.06 0.43 15.55
N VAL A 15 -44.78 1.17 16.62
CA VAL A 15 -44.18 2.49 16.52
C VAL A 15 -42.74 2.26 16.08
N THR A 16 -42.53 2.14 14.77
CA THR A 16 -41.21 2.32 14.20
C THR A 16 -40.75 3.70 14.63
N SER A 17 -39.62 3.76 15.35
CA SER A 17 -39.01 5.02 15.73
C SER A 17 -38.55 5.67 14.42
N SER A 18 -39.34 6.60 13.91
CA SER A 18 -39.01 7.32 12.68
C SER A 18 -37.84 8.25 12.98
N GLY A 19 -36.63 7.70 12.85
CA GLY A 19 -35.40 8.48 12.86
C GLY A 19 -35.47 9.63 11.85
N TYR A 20 -34.65 10.65 12.06
CA TYR A 20 -34.69 11.81 11.16
C TYR A 20 -34.38 11.38 9.72
N THR A 21 -35.00 12.06 8.75
CA THR A 21 -34.75 11.86 7.32
C THR A 21 -34.18 13.15 6.73
N CYS A 22 -33.02 13.04 6.10
CA CYS A 22 -32.31 14.20 5.55
C CYS A 22 -32.93 14.70 4.24
N GLN A 23 -33.06 16.02 4.11
CA GLN A 23 -33.57 16.72 2.93
C GLN A 23 -32.49 17.65 2.38
N GLY A 24 -31.55 17.07 1.62
CA GLY A 24 -30.42 17.81 1.04
C GLY A 24 -29.29 18.15 2.04
N PRO A 25 -28.33 18.99 1.65
CA PRO A 25 -27.21 19.39 2.49
C PRO A 25 -27.65 20.40 3.56
N ILE A 26 -27.68 19.96 4.81
CA ILE A 26 -28.15 20.74 5.96
C ILE A 26 -27.05 21.70 6.41
N LYS A 27 -27.27 23.00 6.25
CA LYS A 27 -26.28 24.03 6.58
C LYS A 27 -26.41 24.50 8.02
N LEU A 28 -25.29 24.50 8.74
CA LEU A 28 -25.15 25.06 10.08
C LEU A 28 -24.23 26.28 10.00
N SER A 29 -24.61 27.34 10.71
CA SER A 29 -23.90 28.62 10.78
C SER A 29 -23.78 29.04 12.24
N PRO A 30 -22.75 29.83 12.61
CA PRO A 30 -22.57 30.27 13.99
C PRO A 30 -23.81 31.04 14.50
N PRO A 31 -24.23 30.80 15.75
CA PRO A 31 -25.26 31.60 16.42
C PRO A 31 -24.79 33.03 16.68
N ASN A 32 -25.73 33.94 16.94
CA ASN A 32 -25.41 35.33 17.33
C ASN A 32 -24.68 35.40 18.69
N ASP A 33 -24.96 34.46 19.59
CA ASP A 33 -24.26 34.27 20.86
C ASP A 33 -23.32 33.07 20.75
N LEU A 34 -22.01 33.32 20.69
CA LEU A 34 -21.00 32.28 20.52
C LEU A 34 -20.80 31.42 21.79
N THR A 35 -21.45 31.74 22.91
CA THR A 35 -21.51 30.83 24.08
C THR A 35 -22.57 29.75 23.91
N GLN A 36 -23.48 29.89 22.93
CA GLN A 36 -24.54 28.92 22.67
C GLN A 36 -24.01 27.69 21.92
N LEU A 37 -24.11 26.53 22.57
CA LEU A 37 -23.94 25.22 21.93
C LEU A 37 -25.12 24.95 20.96
N VAL A 38 -24.83 24.56 19.72
CA VAL A 38 -25.84 24.19 18.72
C VAL A 38 -25.83 22.68 18.52
N ASN A 39 -26.96 22.05 18.80
CA ASN A 39 -27.13 20.61 18.70
C ASN A 39 -27.78 20.20 17.36
N TRP A 40 -27.32 19.08 16.80
CA TRP A 40 -27.95 18.42 15.68
C TRP A 40 -28.27 16.95 15.99
N PRO A 41 -29.52 16.48 15.77
CA PRO A 41 -30.71 17.27 15.45
C PRO A 41 -31.05 18.30 16.54
N SER A 42 -31.77 19.37 16.20
CA SER A 42 -32.12 20.45 17.16
C SER A 42 -33.03 20.02 18.32
N ILE A 43 -33.59 18.81 18.25
CA ILE A 43 -34.36 18.15 19.32
C ILE A 43 -33.50 17.34 20.29
N TRP A 44 -32.19 17.24 20.04
CA TRP A 44 -31.24 16.44 20.81
C TRP A 44 -30.33 17.31 21.71
N ASN A 45 -29.73 16.69 22.72
CA ASN A 45 -28.68 17.26 23.56
C ASN A 45 -27.88 16.15 24.24
N ASP A 46 -26.72 16.50 24.78
CA ASP A 46 -25.73 15.60 25.38
C ASP A 46 -26.25 14.71 26.53
N SER A 47 -27.41 15.01 27.12
CA SER A 47 -28.07 14.16 28.13
C SER A 47 -28.99 13.09 27.53
N MET A 48 -29.11 13.02 26.21
CA MET A 48 -29.94 12.07 25.46
C MET A 48 -29.06 11.12 24.63
N PRO A 49 -29.46 9.85 24.44
CA PRO A 49 -28.81 9.01 23.43
C PRO A 49 -28.91 9.67 22.05
N PRO A 50 -27.92 9.47 21.15
CA PRO A 50 -27.98 10.03 19.80
C PRO A 50 -29.26 9.59 19.08
N ILE A 51 -29.81 10.48 18.26
CA ILE A 51 -31.07 10.24 17.57
C ILE A 51 -30.89 9.17 16.47
N PRO A 52 -31.82 8.20 16.36
CA PRO A 52 -31.82 7.26 15.26
C PRO A 52 -31.91 7.93 13.89
N PHE A 53 -31.30 7.29 12.88
CA PHE A 53 -31.51 7.58 11.47
C PHE A 53 -32.06 6.34 10.77
N ALA A 54 -33.05 6.51 9.89
CA ALA A 54 -33.60 5.42 9.09
C ALA A 54 -32.57 4.90 8.08
N SER A 55 -32.67 3.61 7.75
CA SER A 55 -31.85 2.93 6.73
C SER A 55 -32.00 3.55 5.32
N GLN A 56 -31.04 3.26 4.44
CA GLN A 56 -30.97 3.66 3.03
C GLN A 56 -30.94 5.17 2.73
N GLN A 57 -30.95 6.04 3.73
CA GLN A 57 -30.74 7.47 3.52
C GLN A 57 -29.25 7.81 3.38
N SER A 58 -28.97 8.95 2.73
CA SER A 58 -27.68 9.63 2.83
C SER A 58 -27.94 11.07 3.30
N CYS A 59 -27.05 11.59 4.14
CA CYS A 59 -27.09 12.95 4.64
C CYS A 59 -25.77 13.65 4.33
N SER A 60 -25.86 14.96 4.08
CA SER A 60 -24.69 15.83 4.15
C SER A 60 -25.02 17.00 5.07
N TRP A 61 -24.08 17.40 5.90
CA TRP A 61 -24.14 18.61 6.72
C TRP A 61 -22.97 19.51 6.37
N GLU A 62 -23.18 20.82 6.32
CA GLU A 62 -22.13 21.80 6.04
C GLU A 62 -22.07 22.81 7.19
N ILE A 63 -21.08 22.69 8.08
CA ILE A 63 -20.83 23.63 9.17
C ILE A 63 -19.94 24.73 8.62
N SER A 64 -20.47 25.95 8.57
CA SER A 64 -19.74 27.13 8.12
C SER A 64 -18.85 27.67 9.23
N VAL A 65 -17.58 27.96 8.93
CA VAL A 65 -16.60 28.48 9.88
C VAL A 65 -16.03 29.78 9.31
N PRO A 66 -16.42 30.96 9.82
CA PRO A 66 -15.89 32.24 9.32
C PRO A 66 -14.39 32.42 9.57
N ASP A 67 -13.76 33.33 8.82
CA ASP A 67 -12.39 33.75 9.09
C ASP A 67 -12.24 34.34 10.49
N GLY A 68 -11.09 34.08 11.14
CA GLY A 68 -10.87 34.43 12.54
C GLY A 68 -11.64 33.56 13.55
N MET A 69 -12.27 32.46 13.12
CA MET A 69 -12.99 31.53 13.98
C MET A 69 -12.59 30.06 13.76
N TYR A 70 -12.95 29.22 14.73
CA TYR A 70 -12.93 27.76 14.65
C TYR A 70 -14.24 27.19 15.22
N ALA A 71 -14.56 25.94 14.86
CA ALA A 71 -15.69 25.20 15.40
C ALA A 71 -15.19 23.92 16.09
N SER A 72 -15.58 23.73 17.35
CA SER A 72 -15.40 22.49 18.11
C SER A 72 -16.66 21.65 18.00
N VAL A 73 -16.52 20.38 17.59
CA VAL A 73 -17.65 19.47 17.31
C VAL A 73 -17.46 18.15 18.03
N VAL A 74 -18.42 17.73 18.87
CA VAL A 74 -18.42 16.38 19.48
C VAL A 74 -19.43 15.51 18.74
N PHE A 75 -18.98 14.32 18.31
CA PHE A 75 -19.78 13.36 17.54
C PHE A 75 -20.27 12.19 18.39
N TYR A 76 -21.57 11.93 18.34
CA TYR A 76 -22.23 10.85 19.06
C TYR A 76 -22.70 9.81 18.04
N LYS A 77 -21.77 8.95 17.59
CA LYS A 77 -22.05 7.84 16.67
C LYS A 77 -22.27 6.54 17.44
N ASN A 78 -23.38 5.87 17.14
CA ASN A 78 -23.63 4.47 17.49
C ASN A 78 -24.28 3.76 16.30
N ALA A 79 -23.48 3.14 15.43
CA ALA A 79 -23.96 2.42 14.26
C ALA A 79 -23.05 1.23 13.90
N PRO A 80 -23.53 0.21 13.15
CA PRO A 80 -22.67 -0.87 12.65
C PRO A 80 -21.48 -0.37 11.83
N SER A 81 -20.42 -1.17 11.72
CA SER A 81 -19.21 -0.84 10.93
C SER A 81 -19.53 -0.55 9.45
N ALA A 82 -20.54 -1.23 8.89
CA ALA A 82 -21.08 -0.98 7.55
C ALA A 82 -21.90 0.32 7.42
N VAL A 83 -21.92 1.19 8.43
CA VAL A 83 -22.39 2.59 8.32
C VAL A 83 -21.18 3.53 8.30
N SER A 84 -20.82 3.95 7.09
CA SER A 84 -19.83 5.00 6.88
C SER A 84 -20.42 6.37 7.24
N ILE A 85 -19.81 7.04 8.21
CA ILE A 85 -19.99 8.48 8.46
C ILE A 85 -18.60 9.09 8.44
N SER A 86 -18.40 10.14 7.66
CA SER A 86 -17.11 10.81 7.52
C SER A 86 -17.21 12.32 7.70
N VAL A 87 -16.10 12.92 8.14
CA VAL A 87 -15.89 14.37 8.17
C VAL A 87 -14.87 14.74 7.10
N VAL A 88 -15.13 15.82 6.37
CA VAL A 88 -14.26 16.34 5.31
C VAL A 88 -13.82 17.75 5.69
N TYR A 89 -12.55 17.88 6.00
CA TYR A 89 -11.88 19.11 6.44
C TYR A 89 -11.78 20.15 5.30
N PRO A 90 -11.45 21.43 5.58
CA PRO A 90 -11.28 22.48 4.56
C PRO A 90 -10.36 22.14 3.38
N ASN A 91 -9.32 21.34 3.63
CA ASN A 91 -8.35 20.86 2.63
C ASN A 91 -8.86 19.68 1.77
N GLY A 92 -10.08 19.20 1.99
CA GLY A 92 -10.64 18.02 1.33
C GLY A 92 -10.24 16.68 1.95
N TYR A 93 -9.40 16.65 3.00
CA TYR A 93 -9.07 15.41 3.71
C TYR A 93 -10.31 14.85 4.39
N ALA A 94 -10.59 13.56 4.16
CA ALA A 94 -11.69 12.83 4.78
C ALA A 94 -11.19 11.96 5.95
N SER A 95 -11.96 11.92 7.04
CA SER A 95 -11.77 10.99 8.16
C SER A 95 -13.07 10.29 8.48
N GLY A 96 -13.05 8.96 8.65
CA GLY A 96 -14.19 8.23 9.22
C GLY A 96 -14.42 8.59 10.69
N LEU A 97 -15.67 8.48 11.13
CA LEU A 97 -16.08 8.60 12.54
C LEU A 97 -16.28 7.21 13.16
N ASN A 98 -15.64 7.00 14.31
CA ASN A 98 -15.75 5.79 15.12
C ASN A 98 -16.95 5.88 16.08
N ASN A 99 -17.45 4.73 16.54
CA ASN A 99 -18.43 4.72 17.64
C ASN A 99 -17.73 5.12 18.95
N ASN A 100 -18.46 5.80 19.83
CA ASN A 100 -17.99 6.24 21.17
C ASN A 100 -16.75 7.18 21.16
N ASP A 101 -16.37 7.74 20.01
CA ASP A 101 -15.28 8.72 19.86
C ASP A 101 -15.75 10.13 20.24
N LEU A 102 -15.90 10.36 21.56
CA LEU A 102 -16.40 11.62 22.13
C LEU A 102 -15.34 12.73 22.25
N TYR A 103 -14.16 12.56 21.66
CA TYR A 103 -13.14 13.62 21.63
C TYR A 103 -13.53 14.70 20.60
N PRO A 104 -13.52 16.00 20.96
CA PRO A 104 -13.96 17.03 20.03
C PRO A 104 -13.03 17.13 18.82
N TYR A 105 -13.63 17.33 17.65
CA TYR A 105 -12.93 17.67 16.41
C TYR A 105 -12.91 19.18 16.27
N ILE A 106 -11.75 19.75 15.90
CA ILE A 106 -11.61 21.19 15.68
C ILE A 106 -11.51 21.45 14.17
N PHE A 107 -12.40 22.31 13.67
CA PHE A 107 -12.49 22.69 12.26
C PHE A 107 -12.28 24.19 12.07
N THR A 108 -11.61 24.54 10.98
CA THR A 108 -11.15 25.90 10.65
C THR A 108 -11.89 26.45 9.40
N SER A 109 -11.60 27.70 9.02
CA SER A 109 -12.17 28.33 7.82
C SER A 109 -11.91 27.53 6.54
N PRO A 110 -12.84 27.48 5.56
CA PRO A 110 -14.14 28.15 5.56
C PRO A 110 -15.32 27.26 6.01
N LYS A 111 -15.12 25.93 6.08
CA LYS A 111 -16.16 24.96 6.45
C LYS A 111 -15.63 23.53 6.60
N VAL A 112 -16.37 22.73 7.37
CA VAL A 112 -16.32 21.26 7.34
C VAL A 112 -17.61 20.72 6.71
N LYS A 113 -17.50 19.60 5.98
CA LYS A 113 -18.67 18.77 5.62
C LYS A 113 -18.69 17.51 6.46
N ILE A 114 -19.88 17.06 6.85
CA ILE A 114 -20.11 15.74 7.46
C ILE A 114 -20.98 14.96 6.48
N ASN A 115 -20.67 13.71 6.18
CA ASN A 115 -21.44 12.89 5.26
C ASN A 115 -21.82 11.55 5.91
N LEU A 116 -23.11 11.20 5.90
CA LEU A 116 -23.60 9.83 6.13
C LEU A 116 -23.74 9.17 4.76
N GLY A 117 -22.95 8.13 4.49
CA GLY A 117 -23.13 7.28 3.33
C GLY A 117 -24.43 6.48 3.42
N LYS A 118 -24.99 6.07 2.27
CA LYS A 118 -26.09 5.10 2.27
C LYS A 118 -25.64 3.82 2.98
N SER A 119 -26.55 3.20 3.72
CA SER A 119 -26.35 1.86 4.25
C SER A 119 -27.69 1.14 4.40
N LYS A 120 -27.69 -0.18 4.18
CA LYS A 120 -28.83 -1.06 4.49
C LYS A 120 -29.09 -1.22 6.00
N TYR A 121 -28.17 -0.73 6.84
CA TYR A 121 -28.28 -0.79 8.29
C TYR A 121 -28.75 0.55 8.88
N GLU A 122 -29.52 0.45 9.96
CA GLU A 122 -29.90 1.59 10.80
C GLU A 122 -28.84 1.85 11.86
N GLY A 123 -28.92 3.02 12.50
CA GLY A 123 -28.05 3.39 13.60
C GLY A 123 -28.51 4.69 14.23
N SER A 124 -27.64 5.31 15.02
CA SER A 124 -27.89 6.59 15.67
C SER A 124 -26.70 7.53 15.49
N PHE A 125 -27.00 8.78 15.15
CA PHE A 125 -25.99 9.81 14.94
C PHE A 125 -26.52 11.17 15.38
N SER A 126 -25.74 11.88 16.18
CA SER A 126 -25.99 13.27 16.58
C SER A 126 -24.66 13.95 16.87
N PHE A 127 -24.64 15.28 16.89
CA PHE A 127 -23.45 16.05 17.22
C PHE A 127 -23.81 17.41 17.80
N ASN A 128 -22.91 17.98 18.58
CA ASN A 128 -23.00 19.38 19.02
C ASN A 128 -21.88 20.21 18.37
N VAL A 129 -22.10 21.52 18.26
CA VAL A 129 -21.15 22.47 17.66
C VAL A 129 -21.05 23.70 18.55
N LEU A 130 -19.83 24.05 18.96
CA LEU A 130 -19.49 25.32 19.59
C LEU A 130 -18.53 26.09 18.69
N TRP A 131 -18.89 27.31 18.31
CA TRP A 131 -18.01 28.20 17.57
C TRP A 131 -17.27 29.14 18.52
N SER A 132 -15.99 29.36 18.25
CA SER A 132 -15.14 30.27 19.02
C SER A 132 -14.30 31.13 18.08
N LYS A 133 -13.95 32.33 18.55
CA LYS A 133 -12.93 33.16 17.90
C LYS A 133 -11.55 32.71 18.37
N TYR A 134 -10.51 32.90 17.54
CA TYR A 134 -9.16 32.95 18.08
C TYR A 134 -9.03 34.17 19.01
N ASP A 135 -8.31 34.02 20.11
CA ASP A 135 -8.11 35.11 21.06
C ASP A 135 -7.23 36.21 20.42
N PRO A 136 -7.72 37.46 20.25
CA PRO A 136 -6.93 38.54 19.68
C PRO A 136 -5.70 38.95 20.50
N SER A 137 -5.62 38.49 21.75
CA SER A 137 -4.49 38.71 22.67
C SER A 137 -3.54 37.52 22.79
N ILE A 138 -3.72 36.47 21.98
CA ILE A 138 -2.84 35.30 21.99
C ILE A 138 -1.38 35.68 21.64
N THR A 139 -0.42 35.10 22.35
CA THR A 139 1.00 35.26 22.02
C THR A 139 1.28 34.67 20.64
N HIS A 140 2.01 35.42 19.81
CA HIS A 140 2.43 35.00 18.48
C HIS A 140 3.95 34.80 18.45
N ASP A 141 4.40 33.54 18.41
CA ASP A 141 5.81 33.20 18.32
C ASP A 141 6.23 33.13 16.85
N ASN A 142 7.41 33.68 16.53
CA ASN A 142 7.98 33.64 15.17
C ASN A 142 9.34 32.96 15.22
N ILE A 143 9.47 31.82 14.55
CA ILE A 143 10.67 30.97 14.55
C ILE A 143 11.27 30.95 13.15
N HIS A 144 12.48 31.47 13.02
CA HIS A 144 13.22 31.47 11.75
C HIS A 144 13.98 30.15 11.57
N LEU A 145 13.63 29.42 10.51
CA LEU A 145 14.30 28.20 10.09
C LEU A 145 15.44 28.56 9.13
N ILE A 146 16.62 27.99 9.37
CA ILE A 146 17.83 28.26 8.59
C ILE A 146 18.08 27.08 7.64
N LYS A 147 18.38 27.38 6.37
CA LYS A 147 18.61 26.39 5.32
C LYS A 147 19.70 25.39 5.72
N GLY A 148 19.36 24.11 5.81
CA GLY A 148 20.29 23.02 6.10
C GLY A 148 20.70 22.86 7.57
N GLU A 149 20.22 23.71 8.47
CA GLU A 149 20.46 23.60 9.91
C GLU A 149 19.58 22.53 10.58
N LYS A 150 19.87 22.25 11.86
CA LYS A 150 19.10 21.31 12.69
C LYS A 150 17.58 21.66 12.69
N PRO A 151 16.68 20.68 12.48
CA PRO A 151 15.24 20.90 12.59
C PRO A 151 14.79 21.43 13.96
N SER A 152 13.64 22.11 13.99
CA SER A 152 13.00 22.55 15.24
C SER A 152 11.96 21.52 15.68
N ALA A 153 12.22 20.78 16.75
CA ALA A 153 11.26 19.91 17.41
C ALA A 153 10.44 20.70 18.44
N MET A 154 9.13 20.50 18.44
CA MET A 154 8.17 21.36 19.15
C MET A 154 7.31 20.57 20.14
N ILE A 155 7.37 21.01 21.40
CA ILE A 155 6.40 20.69 22.46
C ILE A 155 5.18 21.61 22.27
N PRO A 156 3.93 21.14 22.49
CA PRO A 156 2.75 21.99 22.36
C PRO A 156 2.79 23.16 23.35
N ASN A 157 2.31 24.32 22.90
CA ASN A 157 2.18 25.53 23.69
C ASN A 157 0.77 26.12 23.53
N SER A 158 0.49 27.24 24.21
CA SER A 158 -0.75 28.01 24.06
C SER A 158 -0.59 29.21 23.13
N HIS A 159 0.41 29.19 22.24
CA HIS A 159 0.79 30.31 21.37
C HIS A 159 0.47 29.98 19.91
N LEU A 160 0.21 31.01 19.09
CA LEU A 160 0.18 30.84 17.64
C LEU A 160 1.63 30.85 17.14
N THR A 161 2.15 29.72 16.66
CA THR A 161 3.58 29.59 16.32
C THR A 161 3.76 29.60 14.81
N THR A 162 4.41 30.64 14.28
CA THR A 162 4.69 30.83 12.85
C THR A 162 6.15 30.52 12.54
N PHE A 163 6.38 29.65 11.56
CA PHE A 163 7.71 29.26 11.09
C PHE A 163 8.03 29.97 9.77
N THR A 164 9.22 30.53 9.65
CA THR A 164 9.70 31.25 8.46
C THR A 164 10.97 30.59 7.92
N ALA A 165 10.90 29.99 6.73
CA ALA A 165 12.00 29.33 6.02
C ALA A 165 12.61 30.24 4.92
N GLN A 166 13.77 29.84 4.39
CA GLN A 166 14.37 30.44 3.20
C GLN A 166 13.72 29.92 1.92
N THR A 167 13.24 28.68 1.90
CA THR A 167 12.56 28.02 0.76
C THR A 167 11.08 27.77 1.06
N THR A 168 10.77 26.64 1.70
CA THR A 168 9.46 26.21 2.19
C THR A 168 9.65 25.47 3.51
N VAL A 169 8.59 25.37 4.32
CA VAL A 169 8.59 24.66 5.60
C VAL A 169 8.08 23.23 5.39
N SER A 170 8.87 22.24 5.77
CA SER A 170 8.38 20.88 6.02
C SER A 170 7.92 20.76 7.48
N ILE A 171 6.81 20.05 7.72
CA ILE A 171 6.32 19.64 9.04
C ILE A 171 6.05 18.13 9.11
N VAL A 172 6.48 17.51 10.21
CA VAL A 172 6.31 16.08 10.52
C VAL A 172 5.59 15.92 11.85
N GLY A 173 4.48 15.19 11.86
CA GLY A 173 3.76 14.84 13.09
C GLY A 173 4.40 13.66 13.82
N PHE A 174 4.37 13.68 15.16
CA PHE A 174 4.92 12.62 16.01
C PHE A 174 3.82 11.74 16.60
N SER A 175 4.09 10.45 16.77
CA SER A 175 3.25 9.58 17.61
C SER A 175 3.28 10.03 19.07
N LEU A 176 2.18 9.84 19.79
CA LEU A 176 2.22 9.92 21.27
C LEU A 176 2.92 8.69 21.87
N LYS A 177 3.25 8.75 23.17
CA LYS A 177 3.73 7.58 23.93
C LYS A 177 2.63 6.52 24.03
N ASN A 178 1.39 6.92 24.36
CA ASN A 178 0.21 6.05 24.40
C ASN A 178 -0.60 6.12 23.09
N GLN A 179 -0.87 4.97 22.46
CA GLN A 179 -1.62 4.91 21.20
C GLN A 179 -3.11 5.27 21.33
N SER A 180 -3.72 4.99 22.48
CA SER A 180 -5.15 5.31 22.71
C SER A 180 -5.44 6.81 22.79
N GLU A 181 -4.39 7.61 23.05
CA GLU A 181 -4.47 9.07 23.12
C GLU A 181 -4.31 9.76 21.76
N TYR A 182 -3.92 9.05 20.68
CA TYR A 182 -3.60 9.67 19.38
C TYR A 182 -4.71 10.62 18.86
N VAL A 183 -5.96 10.33 19.19
CA VAL A 183 -7.14 11.15 18.88
C VAL A 183 -7.05 12.59 19.42
N LEU A 184 -6.27 12.84 20.47
CA LEU A 184 -6.00 14.17 21.03
C LEU A 184 -5.13 15.04 20.11
N LEU A 185 -4.42 14.46 19.14
CA LEU A 185 -3.69 15.24 18.13
C LEU A 185 -4.63 15.95 17.12
N ARG A 186 -5.96 15.74 17.21
CA ARG A 186 -6.97 16.54 16.48
C ARG A 186 -7.14 17.95 17.05
N GLN A 187 -6.70 18.19 18.28
CA GLN A 187 -6.75 19.48 18.99
C GLN A 187 -5.60 20.40 18.51
N SER A 188 -5.36 20.43 17.20
CA SER A 188 -4.28 21.16 16.57
C SER A 188 -4.63 21.51 15.12
N ALA A 189 -4.06 22.59 14.61
CA ALA A 189 -4.24 23.02 13.22
C ALA A 189 -2.94 23.56 12.65
N VAL A 190 -2.70 23.25 11.38
CA VAL A 190 -1.55 23.70 10.60
C VAL A 190 -2.06 24.48 9.39
N PHE A 191 -1.45 25.63 9.10
CA PHE A 191 -1.87 26.58 8.07
C PHE A 191 -0.70 26.94 7.14
N ASP A 192 -0.99 27.06 5.84
CA ASP A 192 -0.04 27.36 4.76
C ASP A 192 0.21 28.87 4.61
N GLY A 193 0.78 29.48 5.64
CA GLY A 193 1.04 30.93 5.69
C GLY A 193 1.37 31.44 7.09
N GLU A 194 1.27 32.76 7.27
CA GLU A 194 1.60 33.49 8.51
C GLU A 194 0.43 33.62 9.52
N SER A 195 -0.74 33.03 9.27
CA SER A 195 -1.92 33.22 10.12
C SER A 195 -2.97 32.11 10.03
N THR A 196 -3.93 32.12 10.96
CA THR A 196 -5.10 31.22 11.00
C THR A 196 -6.13 31.42 9.87
N SER A 197 -5.93 32.44 9.03
CA SER A 197 -6.71 32.69 7.80
C SER A 197 -6.03 32.17 6.53
N ALA A 198 -4.82 31.60 6.64
CA ALA A 198 -4.15 30.93 5.53
C ALA A 198 -4.76 29.51 5.29
N PRO A 199 -4.53 28.89 4.12
CA PRO A 199 -5.11 27.58 3.81
C PRO A 199 -4.75 26.50 4.85
N PHE A 200 -5.74 25.80 5.38
CA PHE A 200 -5.52 24.69 6.31
C PHE A 200 -4.79 23.53 5.61
N LEU A 201 -3.69 23.05 6.18
CA LEU A 201 -2.93 21.89 5.70
C LEU A 201 -3.37 20.58 6.36
N GLY A 202 -3.74 20.63 7.64
CA GLY A 202 -4.17 19.47 8.42
C GLY A 202 -4.12 19.70 9.94
N THR A 203 -4.57 18.70 10.69
CA THR A 203 -4.25 18.55 12.13
C THR A 203 -2.97 17.72 12.28
N LEU A 204 -2.26 17.81 13.42
CA LEU A 204 -1.11 16.95 13.70
C LEU A 204 -1.48 15.46 13.63
N TYR A 205 -2.69 15.09 14.04
CA TYR A 205 -3.23 13.73 13.85
C TYR A 205 -3.23 13.32 12.37
N SER A 206 -3.77 14.16 11.48
CA SER A 206 -3.82 13.85 10.04
C SER A 206 -2.44 13.78 9.38
N ILE A 207 -1.47 14.59 9.84
CA ILE A 207 -0.10 14.58 9.33
C ILE A 207 0.61 13.30 9.78
N MET A 208 0.58 12.99 11.09
CA MET A 208 1.11 11.74 11.66
C MET A 208 0.52 10.50 10.97
N MET A 209 -0.81 10.43 10.84
CA MET A 209 -1.51 9.31 10.20
C MET A 209 -1.24 9.19 8.69
N SER A 210 -0.81 10.26 8.02
CA SER A 210 -0.44 10.21 6.59
C SER A 210 0.87 9.46 6.33
N GLY A 211 1.69 9.23 7.36
CA GLY A 211 2.99 8.56 7.23
C GLY A 211 4.06 9.39 6.49
N LYS A 212 3.77 10.64 6.16
CA LYS A 212 4.62 11.60 5.44
C LYS A 212 4.63 12.95 6.15
N GLU A 213 5.62 13.76 5.78
CA GLU A 213 5.62 15.20 6.06
C GLU A 213 4.54 15.94 5.24
N LYS A 214 4.24 17.18 5.64
CA LYS A 214 3.57 18.17 4.78
C LYS A 214 4.51 19.33 4.52
N VAL A 215 4.38 19.93 3.33
CA VAL A 215 5.23 21.02 2.86
C VAL A 215 4.34 22.22 2.56
N SER A 216 4.73 23.41 3.02
CA SER A 216 4.03 24.66 2.69
C SER A 216 4.27 25.07 1.23
N SER A 217 3.31 25.74 0.61
CA SER A 217 3.44 26.28 -0.76
C SER A 217 4.39 27.50 -0.83
N GLY A 218 4.66 28.14 0.30
CA GLY A 218 5.59 29.24 0.44
C GLY A 218 6.52 29.12 1.66
N LYS A 219 7.20 30.21 2.00
CA LYS A 219 8.19 30.29 3.08
C LYS A 219 7.63 30.17 4.50
N TYR A 220 6.30 30.10 4.65
CA TYR A 220 5.61 30.29 5.91
C TYR A 220 4.68 29.12 6.21
N LEU A 221 4.66 28.71 7.48
CA LEU A 221 3.73 27.71 7.99
C LEU A 221 3.41 28.05 9.46
N THR A 222 2.13 28.08 9.81
CA THR A 222 1.66 28.39 11.16
C THR A 222 1.05 27.17 11.82
N VAL A 223 1.36 26.92 13.09
CA VAL A 223 0.78 25.84 13.90
C VAL A 223 0.10 26.42 15.13
N TYR A 224 -1.05 25.84 15.49
CA TYR A 224 -1.73 26.09 16.76
C TYR A 224 -2.14 24.78 17.44
N THR A 225 -2.08 24.76 18.79
CA THR A 225 -2.44 23.61 19.62
C THR A 225 -3.37 24.02 20.76
N TRP A 226 -4.58 23.46 20.79
CA TRP A 226 -5.61 23.80 21.79
C TRP A 226 -5.43 22.99 23.07
N GLY A 227 -4.72 23.57 24.04
CA GLY A 227 -4.64 23.02 25.41
C GLY A 227 -3.79 21.75 25.56
N LEU A 228 -3.17 21.26 24.50
CA LEU A 228 -2.27 20.09 24.50
C LEU A 228 -1.05 20.27 25.40
N ASN A 229 -0.64 21.52 25.65
CA ASN A 229 0.39 21.89 26.61
C ASN A 229 0.05 21.52 28.07
N ASN A 230 -1.22 21.18 28.36
CA ASN A 230 -1.67 20.72 29.69
C ASN A 230 -1.78 19.19 29.75
N GLN A 231 -1.44 18.48 28.67
CA GLN A 231 -1.55 17.02 28.51
C GLN A 231 -0.20 16.39 28.16
N PHE A 232 0.63 17.08 27.37
CA PHE A 232 1.89 16.59 26.84
C PHE A 232 3.02 17.60 27.03
N ASP A 233 4.12 17.15 27.61
CA ASP A 233 5.36 17.90 27.86
C ASP A 233 6.50 17.51 26.90
N TYR A 234 6.20 16.67 25.90
CA TYR A 234 7.14 16.13 24.92
C TYR A 234 6.82 16.56 23.47
N THR A 235 7.70 16.22 22.53
CA THR A 235 7.62 16.66 21.12
C THR A 235 6.38 16.08 20.43
N LEU A 236 5.52 16.92 19.86
CA LEU A 236 4.36 16.48 19.06
C LEU A 236 4.53 16.73 17.55
N TYR A 237 5.45 17.60 17.16
CA TYR A 237 5.79 17.84 15.77
C TYR A 237 7.22 18.36 15.60
N MET A 238 7.77 18.23 14.40
CA MET A 238 9.07 18.80 14.01
C MET A 238 8.90 19.57 12.70
N VAL A 239 9.63 20.68 12.55
CA VAL A 239 9.69 21.46 11.32
C VAL A 239 11.11 21.72 10.85
N GLN A 240 11.30 21.88 9.53
CA GLN A 240 12.59 22.22 8.92
C GLN A 240 12.41 23.04 7.63
N ASP A 241 13.44 23.82 7.28
CA ASP A 241 13.58 24.40 5.93
C ASP A 241 13.78 23.24 4.94
N ARG A 242 12.87 23.08 3.97
CA ARG A 242 12.94 22.01 2.96
C ARG A 242 13.85 22.43 1.82
N THR A 243 14.88 21.65 1.58
CA THR A 243 15.76 21.83 0.41
C THR A 243 15.65 20.63 -0.52
N SER A 244 15.68 20.87 -1.84
CA SER A 244 15.78 19.79 -2.84
C SER A 244 17.10 19.01 -2.70
N GLU A 245 18.13 19.61 -2.10
CA GLU A 245 19.45 19.02 -1.90
C GLU A 245 19.46 17.94 -0.81
N GLN A 246 18.63 18.05 0.25
CA GLN A 246 18.52 17.05 1.33
C GLN A 246 18.05 15.66 0.86
N ILE A 247 17.55 15.55 -0.37
CA ILE A 247 16.96 14.31 -0.93
C ILE A 247 17.94 13.62 -1.90
N MET A 248 19.07 14.24 -2.24
CA MET A 248 20.00 13.75 -3.28
C MET A 248 21.19 12.90 -2.79
N ASN A 249 21.31 12.60 -1.49
CA ASN A 249 22.40 11.74 -0.97
C ASN A 249 22.07 10.23 -0.99
N SER A 250 21.61 9.73 -2.15
CA SER A 250 21.78 8.33 -2.57
C SER A 250 22.65 8.30 -3.83
N ASP A 251 23.50 7.28 -3.98
CA ASP A 251 24.70 7.38 -4.83
C ASP A 251 24.41 7.60 -6.33
N LEU A 252 25.24 8.47 -6.94
CA LEU A 252 25.02 9.15 -8.22
C LEU A 252 25.21 8.25 -9.46
N GLU A 253 24.43 7.17 -9.60
CA GLU A 253 24.42 6.34 -10.82
C GLU A 253 23.01 5.89 -11.29
N SER A 254 21.94 6.37 -10.65
CA SER A 254 20.53 6.10 -11.01
C SER A 254 19.83 7.26 -11.75
N LEU A 255 20.50 8.40 -11.91
CA LEU A 255 19.93 9.65 -12.43
C LEU A 255 19.82 9.67 -13.97
N ASN A 256 18.72 9.09 -14.48
CA ASN A 256 18.16 9.42 -15.80
C ASN A 256 16.64 9.16 -15.88
N ALA A 257 15.92 9.56 -14.83
CA ALA A 257 14.46 9.64 -14.80
C ALA A 257 13.99 10.72 -13.81
N LEU A 258 12.74 11.17 -13.99
CA LEU A 258 12.01 12.19 -13.22
C LEU A 258 12.47 13.65 -13.44
N SER A 259 11.46 14.51 -13.68
CA SER A 259 11.56 15.97 -13.66
C SER A 259 11.64 16.51 -12.23
N SER A 260 12.04 17.78 -12.09
CA SER A 260 12.51 18.43 -10.85
C SER A 260 11.53 18.57 -9.69
N ASP A 261 10.27 18.20 -9.85
CA ASP A 261 9.18 18.87 -9.13
C ASP A 261 8.62 18.08 -7.94
N GLU A 262 8.93 16.77 -7.80
CA GLU A 262 8.46 15.95 -6.67
C GLU A 262 9.42 14.77 -6.34
N GLN A 263 10.69 15.07 -6.04
CA GLN A 263 11.53 14.14 -5.28
C GLN A 263 11.17 14.24 -3.80
N ASP A 264 10.55 13.18 -3.27
CA ASP A 264 9.84 13.20 -1.99
C ASP A 264 10.08 11.91 -1.21
N PHE A 265 10.23 11.96 0.12
CA PHE A 265 10.40 10.75 0.93
C PHE A 265 9.13 9.88 0.86
N PHE A 266 9.28 8.57 0.68
CA PHE A 266 8.14 7.65 0.59
C PHE A 266 7.37 7.56 1.91
N THR A 267 8.09 7.49 3.04
CA THR A 267 7.53 7.77 4.38
C THR A 267 8.46 8.67 5.17
N TYR A 268 7.89 9.52 6.02
CA TYR A 268 8.61 10.39 6.95
C TYR A 268 7.74 10.55 8.19
N ARG A 269 8.15 9.95 9.32
CA ARG A 269 7.35 9.85 10.55
C ARG A 269 8.16 10.21 11.78
N GLY A 270 7.61 11.07 12.63
CA GLY A 270 8.09 11.23 13.99
C GLY A 270 7.49 10.18 14.91
N VAL A 271 8.25 9.69 15.88
CA VAL A 271 7.77 8.82 16.95
C VAL A 271 8.33 9.24 18.30
N ASN A 272 7.53 9.10 19.35
CA ASN A 272 7.99 9.16 20.73
C ASN A 272 8.13 7.75 21.30
N CYS A 273 9.09 7.57 22.21
CA CYS A 273 9.25 6.36 23.01
C CYS A 273 8.79 6.63 24.46
N GLU A 274 8.27 5.62 25.14
CA GLU A 274 7.94 5.69 26.57
C GLU A 274 9.15 5.31 27.43
N ASP A 275 9.41 6.09 28.47
CA ASP A 275 10.62 5.98 29.27
C ASP A 275 10.60 4.72 30.14
N GLY A 276 11.71 3.98 30.16
CA GLY A 276 11.81 2.68 30.84
C GLY A 276 11.31 1.48 30.03
N PHE A 277 10.88 1.68 28.77
CA PHE A 277 10.46 0.60 27.87
C PHE A 277 11.39 0.43 26.64
N ASP A 278 11.28 -0.74 25.99
CA ASP A 278 11.93 -1.05 24.71
C ASP A 278 10.95 -0.76 23.56
N CYS A 279 11.08 0.39 22.92
CA CYS A 279 10.19 0.80 21.84
C CYS A 279 10.59 0.14 20.51
N LYS A 280 9.67 -0.65 19.92
CA LYS A 280 9.91 -1.38 18.67
C LYS A 280 9.18 -0.75 17.49
N PHE A 281 9.94 -0.44 16.44
CA PHE A 281 9.45 0.17 15.21
C PHE A 281 9.74 -0.68 13.97
N GLN A 282 9.07 -0.34 12.88
CA GLN A 282 9.36 -0.80 11.52
C GLN A 282 9.66 0.41 10.64
N ILE A 283 10.67 0.31 9.78
CA ILE A 283 11.03 1.35 8.79
C ILE A 283 10.76 0.76 7.40
N LEU A 284 9.90 1.42 6.63
CA LEU A 284 9.25 0.86 5.43
C LEU A 284 9.63 1.67 4.18
N ALA A 285 10.75 1.32 3.56
CA ALA A 285 11.29 1.93 2.34
C ALA A 285 10.99 1.11 1.06
N ASN A 286 9.90 0.33 1.05
CA ASN A 286 9.61 -0.61 -0.03
C ASN A 286 9.41 0.06 -1.40
N TYR A 287 8.97 1.33 -1.42
CA TYR A 287 8.62 2.07 -2.64
C TYR A 287 9.37 3.42 -2.76
N GLY A 288 10.49 3.56 -2.05
CA GLY A 288 11.32 4.76 -1.97
C GLY A 288 11.85 5.01 -0.55
N THR A 289 12.74 5.98 -0.40
CA THR A 289 13.43 6.29 0.88
C THR A 289 12.45 6.55 2.03
N ALA A 290 12.70 5.95 3.19
CA ALA A 290 11.90 6.12 4.40
C ALA A 290 12.69 6.78 5.53
N VAL A 291 12.05 7.69 6.26
CA VAL A 291 12.61 8.38 7.43
C VAL A 291 11.77 8.07 8.68
N LEU A 292 12.42 7.63 9.74
CA LEU A 292 11.88 7.60 11.10
C LEU A 292 12.66 8.61 11.94
N VAL A 293 11.98 9.43 12.75
CA VAL A 293 12.61 10.47 13.58
C VAL A 293 12.18 10.35 15.03
N THR A 294 13.13 10.53 15.94
CA THR A 294 12.90 10.67 17.38
C THR A 294 13.40 12.04 17.87
N SER A 295 12.85 12.50 19.00
CA SER A 295 13.18 13.78 19.63
C SER A 295 13.20 13.62 21.15
N GLY A 296 14.24 14.12 21.79
CA GLY A 296 14.41 14.04 23.24
C GLY A 296 15.84 14.33 23.69
N SER A 297 15.99 15.05 24.81
CA SER A 297 17.29 15.46 25.38
C SER A 297 18.04 14.36 26.13
N GLN A 298 17.39 13.24 26.44
CA GLN A 298 18.02 12.05 27.00
C GLN A 298 18.86 11.32 25.93
N ALA A 299 19.78 10.45 26.37
CA ALA A 299 20.47 9.52 25.47
C ALA A 299 19.47 8.49 24.90
N GLU A 300 19.67 8.08 23.65
CA GLU A 300 18.82 7.09 22.98
C GLU A 300 19.70 5.96 22.42
N TYR A 301 19.45 4.74 22.87
CA TYR A 301 20.21 3.58 22.45
C TYR A 301 19.47 2.80 21.37
N ILE A 302 20.05 2.66 20.18
CA ILE A 302 19.62 1.61 19.24
C ILE A 302 20.10 0.27 19.82
N LYS A 303 19.18 -0.47 20.40
CA LYS A 303 19.45 -1.74 21.10
C LYS A 303 19.63 -2.90 20.13
N ASN A 304 18.69 -3.08 19.19
CA ASN A 304 18.69 -4.22 18.27
C ASN A 304 17.91 -3.94 16.97
N ILE A 305 18.16 -4.76 15.95
CA ILE A 305 17.35 -4.89 14.73
C ILE A 305 17.09 -6.38 14.48
N GLU A 306 15.83 -6.82 14.53
CA GLU A 306 15.46 -8.22 14.34
C GLU A 306 15.65 -8.68 12.89
N VAL A 307 15.16 -7.90 11.91
CA VAL A 307 15.34 -8.18 10.49
C VAL A 307 15.89 -6.95 9.77
N PHE A 308 17.03 -7.16 9.11
CA PHE A 308 17.70 -6.21 8.22
C PHE A 308 17.70 -6.79 6.79
N PRO A 309 17.30 -6.07 5.72
CA PRO A 309 17.31 -6.59 4.35
C PRO A 309 18.71 -6.63 3.70
N ASP A 310 18.93 -7.53 2.76
CA ASP A 310 20.28 -7.81 2.21
C ASP A 310 20.86 -6.70 1.32
N LYS A 311 20.01 -5.86 0.74
CA LYS A 311 20.40 -4.76 -0.19
C LYS A 311 20.23 -3.35 0.40
N SER A 312 19.88 -3.25 1.67
CA SER A 312 19.52 -1.96 2.29
C SER A 312 20.67 -1.31 3.06
N THR A 313 20.56 0.01 3.17
CA THR A 313 21.43 0.92 3.91
C THR A 313 20.57 1.78 4.83
N LEU A 314 20.84 1.72 6.13
CA LEU A 314 20.22 2.58 7.14
C LEU A 314 21.25 3.62 7.59
N LYS A 315 21.11 4.85 7.10
CA LYS A 315 21.92 6.01 7.51
C LYS A 315 21.30 6.63 8.76
N VAL A 316 22.14 6.96 9.75
CA VAL A 316 21.71 7.53 11.04
C VAL A 316 22.32 8.91 11.22
N TYR A 317 21.48 9.91 11.41
CA TYR A 317 21.87 11.31 11.54
C TYR A 317 21.48 11.88 12.91
N GLU A 318 22.28 12.82 13.40
CA GLU A 318 21.97 13.63 14.58
C GLU A 318 21.80 15.10 14.19
N GLY A 319 20.54 15.57 14.18
CA GLY A 319 20.16 16.87 13.64
C GLY A 319 19.52 16.77 12.26
N ALA A 320 20.02 17.54 11.28
CA ALA A 320 19.54 17.52 9.90
C ALA A 320 19.93 16.23 9.15
N ILE A 321 19.33 15.97 7.98
CA ILE A 321 19.83 14.97 7.04
C ILE A 321 20.96 15.62 6.21
N SER A 322 22.22 15.36 6.58
CA SER A 322 23.41 15.89 5.89
C SER A 322 24.65 15.05 6.20
N ASP A 323 25.69 15.11 5.35
CA ASP A 323 26.95 14.40 5.62
C ASP A 323 27.70 14.95 6.85
N ALA A 324 27.43 16.20 7.26
CA ALA A 324 28.00 16.82 8.46
C ALA A 324 27.36 16.29 9.77
N THR A 325 26.17 15.72 9.68
CA THR A 325 25.38 15.17 10.79
C THR A 325 25.26 13.64 10.75
N LEU A 326 25.89 12.99 9.76
CA LEU A 326 25.89 11.53 9.59
C LEU A 326 26.77 10.85 10.64
N VAL A 327 26.13 10.16 11.59
CA VAL A 327 26.82 9.50 12.71
C VAL A 327 27.29 8.10 12.34
N THR A 328 26.44 7.31 11.68
CA THR A 328 26.75 5.94 11.25
C THR A 328 25.95 5.49 10.01
N THR A 329 26.44 4.43 9.37
CA THR A 329 25.77 3.74 8.26
C THR A 329 25.71 2.25 8.57
N LEU A 330 24.50 1.73 8.74
CA LEU A 330 24.23 0.33 9.05
C LEU A 330 23.82 -0.43 7.77
N THR A 331 24.29 -1.67 7.65
CA THR A 331 23.98 -2.60 6.54
C THR A 331 23.85 -4.02 7.08
N LYS A 332 23.30 -4.93 6.28
CA LYS A 332 23.16 -6.36 6.62
C LYS A 332 24.45 -7.01 7.14
N THR A 333 25.61 -6.59 6.63
CA THR A 333 26.92 -7.16 6.96
C THR A 333 27.59 -6.54 8.20
N ASN A 334 27.13 -5.37 8.68
CA ASN A 334 27.81 -4.65 9.76
C ASN A 334 26.96 -4.43 11.03
N TYR A 335 25.62 -4.47 10.95
CA TYR A 335 24.76 -3.92 12.00
C TYR A 335 24.93 -4.63 13.35
N LYS A 336 24.99 -5.97 13.36
CA LYS A 336 25.18 -6.79 14.58
C LYS A 336 26.47 -6.49 15.35
N ASN A 337 27.48 -5.93 14.69
CA ASN A 337 28.75 -5.57 15.30
C ASN A 337 28.80 -4.08 15.70
N ARG A 338 27.81 -3.28 15.30
CA ARG A 338 27.68 -1.84 15.62
C ARG A 338 26.64 -1.53 16.70
N LEU A 339 25.73 -2.46 17.00
CA LEU A 339 24.75 -2.36 18.08
C LEU A 339 25.25 -3.10 19.34
N PRO A 340 24.89 -2.65 20.56
CA PRO A 340 24.11 -1.45 20.86
C PRO A 340 24.90 -0.16 20.63
N MET A 341 24.19 0.92 20.29
CA MET A 341 24.76 2.21 19.89
C MET A 341 24.01 3.38 20.55
N ASP A 342 24.75 4.28 21.18
CA ASP A 342 24.29 5.50 21.83
C ASP A 342 24.19 6.69 20.84
N LEU A 343 23.25 7.61 21.11
CA LEU A 343 22.98 8.85 20.38
C LEU A 343 22.57 9.93 21.39
N LYS A 344 23.26 11.08 21.40
CA LYS A 344 23.21 12.12 22.44
C LYS A 344 22.78 13.52 21.95
N ASN A 345 22.30 13.65 20.71
CA ASN A 345 21.75 14.90 20.17
C ASN A 345 20.22 14.85 20.11
N THR A 346 19.55 15.97 20.40
CA THR A 346 18.11 15.98 20.72
C THR A 346 17.14 15.63 19.58
N ILE A 347 17.62 15.41 18.36
CA ILE A 347 16.84 14.97 17.20
C ILE A 347 17.69 13.95 16.44
N ARG A 348 17.13 12.75 16.21
CA ARG A 348 17.82 11.65 15.51
C ARG A 348 16.97 11.22 14.32
N GLN A 349 17.60 11.05 13.16
CA GLN A 349 16.91 10.67 11.93
C GLN A 349 17.47 9.37 11.35
N TYR A 350 16.59 8.41 11.12
CA TYR A 350 16.87 7.06 10.66
C TYR A 350 16.38 6.91 9.22
N VAL A 351 17.29 7.03 8.25
CA VAL A 351 16.99 7.06 6.81
C VAL A 351 17.33 5.72 6.17
N LEU A 352 16.30 4.98 5.76
CA LEU A 352 16.41 3.70 5.04
C LEU A 352 16.21 3.94 3.54
N ASP A 353 17.15 3.48 2.72
CA ASP A 353 17.13 3.62 1.26
C ASP A 353 16.05 2.77 0.56
N THR A 354 15.93 1.50 0.95
CA THR A 354 15.02 0.52 0.32
C THR A 354 14.64 -0.62 1.28
N GLY A 355 13.57 -1.34 0.97
CA GLY A 355 13.13 -2.53 1.70
C GLY A 355 12.49 -2.24 3.06
N THR A 356 12.47 -3.23 3.95
CA THR A 356 11.76 -3.15 5.25
C THR A 356 12.66 -3.63 6.39
N VAL A 357 12.96 -2.74 7.33
CA VAL A 357 13.61 -3.08 8.61
C VAL A 357 12.53 -3.34 9.65
N THR A 358 12.58 -4.49 10.35
CA THR A 358 11.63 -4.83 11.43
C THR A 358 12.34 -5.09 12.75
N GLY A 359 11.63 -4.84 13.86
CA GLY A 359 12.17 -4.96 15.21
C GLY A 359 13.30 -3.96 15.48
N PHE A 360 13.25 -2.78 14.83
CA PHE A 360 14.14 -1.67 15.15
C PHE A 360 13.81 -1.21 16.57
N THR A 361 14.66 -1.57 17.53
CA THR A 361 14.39 -1.44 18.96
C THR A 361 15.25 -0.31 19.53
N ILE A 362 14.62 0.71 20.09
CA ILE A 362 15.27 1.79 20.84
C ILE A 362 14.87 1.75 22.32
N THR A 363 15.72 2.28 23.19
CA THR A 363 15.41 2.50 24.61
C THR A 363 16.22 3.67 25.16
N HIS A 364 15.73 4.30 26.23
CA HIS A 364 16.49 5.30 26.99
C HIS A 364 17.24 4.69 28.19
N ASP A 365 17.03 3.40 28.50
CA ASP A 365 17.71 2.75 29.63
C ASP A 365 19.03 2.08 29.20
N THR A 366 20.13 2.58 29.76
CA THR A 366 21.50 2.11 29.49
C THR A 366 21.74 0.63 29.83
N SER A 367 21.02 0.10 30.83
CA SER A 367 21.12 -1.30 31.25
C SER A 367 20.31 -2.20 30.32
N SER A 368 19.10 -1.80 29.94
CA SER A 368 18.30 -2.49 28.92
C SER A 368 19.04 -2.53 27.59
N ALA A 369 19.77 -1.47 27.25
CA ALA A 369 20.57 -1.41 26.03
C ALA A 369 21.79 -2.34 26.00
N ASP A 370 22.22 -2.94 27.12
CA ASP A 370 23.54 -3.58 27.28
C ASP A 370 24.71 -2.64 26.87
N TRP A 371 24.53 -1.32 26.96
CA TRP A 371 25.42 -0.32 26.32
C TRP A 371 26.89 -0.47 26.76
N ASN A 372 27.13 -0.66 28.06
CA ASN A 372 28.47 -0.76 28.64
C ASN A 372 29.15 -2.14 28.41
N VAL A 373 28.48 -3.11 27.78
CA VAL A 373 28.98 -4.49 27.64
C VAL A 373 29.90 -4.64 26.44
N MET A 374 31.18 -4.97 26.68
CA MET A 374 32.17 -5.22 25.64
C MET A 374 32.32 -6.71 25.32
N TYR A 375 32.04 -7.05 24.06
CA TYR A 375 32.20 -8.40 23.49
C TYR A 375 33.21 -8.40 22.33
N ASP A 376 33.63 -9.59 21.92
CA ASP A 376 34.64 -9.78 20.87
C ASP A 376 34.08 -9.42 19.49
N GLY A 377 34.72 -8.48 18.78
CA GLY A 377 34.27 -8.01 17.47
C GLY A 377 33.27 -6.85 17.49
N ARG A 378 32.91 -6.29 18.67
CA ARG A 378 32.10 -5.05 18.77
C ARG A 378 32.89 -3.88 18.16
N LYS A 379 32.17 -2.96 17.51
CA LYS A 379 32.68 -1.71 16.92
C LYS A 379 31.69 -0.60 17.22
N GLY A 380 32.16 0.63 17.33
CA GLY A 380 31.28 1.75 17.59
C GLY A 380 32.03 3.07 17.62
N PHE A 381 31.37 4.07 18.18
CA PHE A 381 31.95 5.36 18.51
C PHE A 381 31.42 5.80 19.88
N ILE A 382 32.07 6.79 20.46
CA ILE A 382 31.64 7.53 21.64
C ILE A 382 31.86 9.00 21.31
N HIS A 383 30.86 9.83 21.55
CA HIS A 383 30.99 11.28 21.50
C HIS A 383 30.27 11.91 22.69
N SER A 384 30.58 13.18 22.94
CA SER A 384 29.85 14.01 23.90
C SER A 384 28.45 14.39 23.39
N ALA A 385 27.57 14.81 24.29
CA ALA A 385 26.28 15.36 23.91
C ALA A 385 26.46 16.68 23.13
N PHE A 386 25.62 16.90 22.10
CA PHE A 386 25.77 18.04 21.17
C PHE A 386 27.12 18.12 20.43
N HIS A 387 27.74 16.98 20.10
CA HIS A 387 28.97 16.93 19.31
C HIS A 387 28.93 17.82 18.05
N GLY A 388 30.03 18.52 17.76
CA GLY A 388 30.17 19.48 16.67
C GLY A 388 29.62 20.88 16.94
N VAL A 389 28.67 21.03 17.88
CA VAL A 389 28.02 22.31 18.25
C VAL A 389 28.66 22.88 19.51
N VAL A 390 28.87 24.20 19.56
CA VAL A 390 29.42 24.86 20.78
C VAL A 390 28.38 24.78 21.90
N SER A 391 28.66 24.00 22.94
CA SER A 391 27.80 23.74 24.08
C SER A 391 28.63 23.59 25.36
N ASP A 392 28.09 23.98 26.52
CA ASP A 392 28.61 23.66 27.84
C ASP A 392 28.24 22.24 28.30
N GLN A 393 27.15 21.69 27.77
CA GLN A 393 26.66 20.32 28.02
C GLN A 393 27.45 19.26 27.23
N GLN A 394 28.79 19.33 27.26
CA GLN A 394 29.69 18.40 26.56
C GLN A 394 30.40 17.43 27.52
N GLU A 395 30.39 17.69 28.84
CA GLU A 395 31.06 16.85 29.84
C GLU A 395 30.54 15.39 29.77
N THR A 396 31.45 14.41 29.76
CA THR A 396 31.14 13.00 29.50
C THR A 396 32.02 12.08 30.34
N ASP A 397 31.43 11.04 30.94
CA ASP A 397 32.12 9.92 31.58
C ASP A 397 31.45 8.62 31.13
N GLU A 398 32.20 7.74 30.47
CA GLU A 398 31.72 6.49 29.88
C GLU A 398 32.66 5.34 30.24
N SER A 399 32.12 4.28 30.83
CA SER A 399 32.87 3.08 31.22
C SER A 399 32.29 1.81 30.60
N PHE A 400 33.14 0.96 30.05
CA PHE A 400 32.77 -0.30 29.40
C PHE A 400 33.52 -1.48 30.01
N ILE A 401 32.83 -2.61 30.21
CA ILE A 401 33.36 -3.79 30.92
C ILE A 401 33.13 -5.04 30.07
N THR A 402 34.09 -5.97 30.07
CA THR A 402 33.98 -7.25 29.35
C THR A 402 33.28 -8.34 30.18
N ASP A 403 32.55 -9.24 29.50
CA ASP A 403 31.93 -10.40 30.16
C ASP A 403 32.98 -11.21 30.96
N LYS A 404 32.68 -11.45 32.25
CA LYS A 404 33.52 -12.17 33.21
C LYS A 404 34.99 -11.68 33.27
N LYS A 405 35.25 -10.40 32.96
CA LYS A 405 36.60 -9.82 32.86
C LYS A 405 37.51 -10.50 31.82
N LYS A 406 36.92 -11.04 30.74
CA LYS A 406 37.68 -11.57 29.59
C LYS A 406 38.56 -10.45 29.03
N GLN A 407 39.87 -10.63 29.02
CA GLN A 407 40.77 -9.64 28.44
C GLN A 407 40.52 -9.50 26.93
N LEU A 408 40.35 -8.27 26.44
CA LEU A 408 40.21 -7.92 25.03
C LEU A 408 41.14 -6.75 24.70
N TYR A 409 41.57 -6.67 23.45
CA TYR A 409 42.24 -5.47 22.92
C TYR A 409 41.19 -4.41 22.62
N PHE A 410 41.20 -3.33 23.39
CA PHE A 410 40.49 -2.10 23.08
C PHE A 410 41.30 -1.32 22.05
N ASN A 411 40.73 -1.17 20.85
CA ASN A 411 41.35 -0.51 19.72
C ASN A 411 40.60 0.79 19.45
N TYR A 412 41.21 1.95 19.71
CA TYR A 412 40.52 3.23 19.62
C TYR A 412 41.31 4.29 18.84
N ILE A 413 40.60 5.26 18.27
CA ILE A 413 41.16 6.43 17.61
C ILE A 413 40.28 7.65 17.90
N VAL A 414 40.89 8.73 18.41
CA VAL A 414 40.21 10.02 18.54
C VAL A 414 40.11 10.62 17.13
N ARG A 415 38.90 10.95 16.68
CA ARG A 415 38.65 11.58 15.39
C ARG A 415 38.84 13.09 15.46
N ASP A 416 38.30 13.67 16.50
CA ASP A 416 38.35 15.09 16.83
C ASP A 416 38.09 15.27 18.34
N ALA A 417 38.58 16.38 18.88
CA ALA A 417 38.34 16.83 20.25
C ALA A 417 38.67 18.32 20.35
N ASP A 418 37.77 19.12 20.92
CA ASP A 418 37.89 20.57 21.04
C ASP A 418 38.55 20.98 22.37
N PHE A 419 39.87 21.18 22.33
CA PHE A 419 40.63 21.67 23.49
C PHE A 419 40.68 23.20 23.56
N THR A 420 39.51 23.86 23.47
CA THR A 420 39.40 25.30 23.65
C THR A 420 39.75 25.68 25.09
N GLY A 421 40.91 26.35 25.25
CA GLY A 421 41.43 26.86 26.52
C GLY A 421 42.12 25.82 27.42
N ASP A 422 42.67 26.29 28.53
CA ASP A 422 43.56 25.52 29.41
C ASP A 422 42.83 24.49 30.31
N LYS A 423 41.49 24.39 30.20
CA LYS A 423 40.61 23.66 31.13
C LYS A 423 40.05 22.35 30.58
N THR A 424 40.12 22.16 29.26
CA THR A 424 39.44 21.09 28.53
C THR A 424 40.38 19.90 28.33
N SER A 425 39.92 18.69 28.64
CA SER A 425 40.76 17.48 28.50
C SER A 425 39.95 16.22 28.20
N LEU A 426 40.52 15.36 27.36
CA LEU A 426 40.01 14.04 27.01
C LEU A 426 40.96 12.99 27.59
N THR A 427 40.51 12.26 28.60
CA THR A 427 41.25 11.18 29.26
C THR A 427 40.70 9.83 28.82
N VAL A 428 41.57 8.93 28.35
CA VAL A 428 41.21 7.56 27.96
C VAL A 428 42.04 6.58 28.79
N LYS A 429 41.38 5.75 29.59
CA LYS A 429 42.02 4.74 30.44
C LYS A 429 41.64 3.33 30.00
N VAL A 430 42.55 2.39 30.25
CA VAL A 430 42.28 0.95 30.16
C VAL A 430 42.77 0.32 31.45
N TRP A 431 41.97 -0.58 32.01
CA TRP A 431 42.28 -1.35 33.20
C TRP A 431 42.33 -2.84 32.88
N SER A 432 43.13 -3.57 33.65
CA SER A 432 43.19 -5.03 33.65
C SER A 432 43.22 -5.53 35.09
N ASN A 433 42.26 -6.37 35.44
CA ASN A 433 42.13 -7.01 36.76
C ASN A 433 42.10 -6.00 37.93
N GLY A 434 41.61 -4.79 37.69
CA GLY A 434 41.56 -3.69 38.66
C GLY A 434 42.82 -2.81 38.73
N ASN A 435 43.83 -3.06 37.89
CA ASN A 435 45.02 -2.20 37.77
C ASN A 435 44.94 -1.36 36.50
N GLN A 436 45.30 -0.07 36.56
CA GLN A 436 45.31 0.82 35.41
C GLN A 436 46.51 0.48 34.49
N VAL A 437 46.24 0.12 33.24
CA VAL A 437 47.23 -0.25 32.21
C VAL A 437 47.67 0.95 31.37
N THR A 438 46.74 1.86 31.06
CA THR A 438 47.03 3.14 30.40
C THR A 438 46.14 4.24 30.97
N SER A 439 46.59 5.49 30.86
CA SER A 439 45.79 6.69 31.07
C SER A 439 46.34 7.79 30.16
N ASP A 440 45.77 7.88 28.96
CA ASP A 440 46.16 8.85 27.94
C ASP A 440 45.35 10.13 28.12
N VAL A 441 46.00 11.23 28.50
CA VAL A 441 45.36 12.53 28.74
C VAL A 441 45.69 13.49 27.61
N TYR A 442 44.69 13.83 26.80
CA TYR A 442 44.82 14.78 25.70
C TYR A 442 44.24 16.14 26.08
N ASN A 443 44.91 17.21 25.66
CA ASN A 443 44.51 18.61 25.89
C ASN A 443 45.21 19.53 24.86
N SER A 444 45.07 20.84 25.01
CA SER A 444 45.67 21.88 24.14
C SER A 444 47.20 21.83 24.00
N THR A 445 47.90 21.14 24.91
CA THR A 445 49.36 20.94 24.89
C THR A 445 49.80 19.52 24.51
N ASN A 446 48.90 18.53 24.59
CA ASN A 446 49.14 17.14 24.22
C ASN A 446 48.00 16.62 23.34
N LEU A 447 48.18 16.69 22.01
CA LEU A 447 47.13 16.35 21.05
C LEU A 447 47.02 14.82 20.80
N PRO A 448 45.83 14.31 20.43
CA PRO A 448 45.63 12.90 20.10
C PRO A 448 46.48 12.39 18.93
N LEU A 449 46.82 11.09 18.97
CA LEU A 449 47.49 10.40 17.87
C LEU A 449 46.51 10.09 16.73
N VAL A 450 46.95 10.32 15.49
CA VAL A 450 46.20 10.02 14.25
C VAL A 450 46.17 8.53 13.88
N THR A 451 46.68 7.66 14.74
CA THR A 451 46.80 6.21 14.54
C THR A 451 46.06 5.45 15.63
N THR A 452 45.33 4.40 15.27
CA THR A 452 44.62 3.52 16.22
C THR A 452 45.57 3.01 17.32
N LYS A 453 45.27 3.31 18.58
CA LYS A 453 45.94 2.70 19.73
C LYS A 453 45.25 1.39 20.07
N SER A 454 46.02 0.34 20.38
CA SER A 454 45.54 -0.98 20.78
C SER A 454 46.09 -1.31 22.17
N VAL A 455 45.21 -1.58 23.15
CA VAL A 455 45.60 -1.85 24.55
C VAL A 455 44.76 -2.99 25.11
N LEU A 456 45.42 -3.95 25.78
CA LEU A 456 44.76 -5.11 26.40
C LEU A 456 44.19 -4.76 27.78
N GLY A 457 42.93 -5.12 28.03
CA GLY A 457 42.29 -4.96 29.35
C GLY A 457 40.93 -5.65 29.48
N ASP A 458 40.27 -5.43 30.62
CA ASP A 458 38.88 -5.85 30.90
C ASP A 458 37.91 -4.69 31.13
N MET A 459 38.41 -3.47 31.36
CA MET A 459 37.60 -2.26 31.45
C MET A 459 38.25 -1.10 30.67
N TYR A 460 37.41 -0.30 30.00
CA TYR A 460 37.78 0.83 29.13
C TYR A 460 36.94 2.05 29.53
N GLU A 461 37.59 3.17 29.81
CA GLU A 461 36.99 4.34 30.47
C GLU A 461 37.38 5.63 29.75
N ILE A 462 36.41 6.47 29.41
CA ILE A 462 36.56 7.69 28.62
C ILE A 462 35.95 8.85 29.39
N ILE A 463 36.77 9.83 29.76
CA ILE A 463 36.33 11.04 30.48
C ILE A 463 36.69 12.26 29.63
N TYR A 464 35.70 13.04 29.23
CA TYR A 464 35.90 14.37 28.65
C TYR A 464 35.38 15.41 29.62
N SER A 465 36.29 16.15 30.27
CA SER A 465 35.93 17.21 31.20
C SER A 465 36.19 18.58 30.59
N THR A 466 35.20 19.45 30.74
CA THR A 466 35.19 20.83 30.25
C THR A 466 35.29 21.86 31.36
N GLN A 467 34.99 21.47 32.60
CA GLN A 467 34.86 22.37 33.75
C GLN A 467 33.84 23.50 33.50
N GLY A 468 32.76 23.21 32.76
CA GLY A 468 31.74 24.17 32.35
C GLY A 468 32.17 25.11 31.21
N THR A 469 33.27 24.81 30.51
CA THR A 469 33.71 25.58 29.33
C THR A 469 32.94 25.11 28.10
N SER A 470 32.32 26.03 27.35
CA SER A 470 31.63 25.66 26.10
C SER A 470 32.62 25.19 25.03
N THR A 471 32.39 24.01 24.45
CA THR A 471 33.22 23.40 23.39
C THR A 471 32.35 22.73 22.34
N LYS A 472 32.95 22.31 21.22
CA LYS A 472 32.35 21.41 20.21
C LYS A 472 32.41 19.93 20.58
N GLY A 473 32.96 19.58 21.75
CA GLY A 473 33.02 18.21 22.22
C GLY A 473 34.15 17.37 21.62
N PHE A 474 33.93 16.06 21.56
CA PHE A 474 34.89 15.08 21.03
C PHE A 474 34.20 13.89 20.37
N ARG A 475 34.93 13.14 19.54
CA ARG A 475 34.54 11.81 19.04
C ARG A 475 35.71 10.82 19.07
N ILE A 476 35.47 9.64 19.59
CA ILE A 476 36.34 8.46 19.50
C ILE A 476 35.62 7.36 18.71
N ASP A 477 36.25 6.79 17.69
CA ASP A 477 35.81 5.51 17.12
C ASP A 477 36.55 4.35 17.86
N PHE A 478 35.85 3.25 18.15
CA PHE A 478 36.42 2.10 18.86
C PHE A 478 36.07 0.74 18.24
N SER A 479 36.87 -0.28 18.57
CA SER A 479 36.54 -1.70 18.35
C SER A 479 37.28 -2.63 19.31
N SER A 480 36.67 -3.75 19.67
CA SER A 480 37.23 -4.76 20.58
C SER A 480 37.58 -6.06 19.84
N THR A 481 38.74 -6.64 20.14
CA THR A 481 39.22 -7.90 19.51
C THR A 481 39.93 -8.81 20.52
N SER A 482 39.82 -10.13 20.36
CA SER A 482 40.62 -11.11 21.12
C SER A 482 42.10 -11.16 20.72
N THR A 483 42.45 -10.64 19.55
CA THR A 483 43.84 -10.53 19.06
C THR A 483 44.28 -9.07 18.97
N VAL A 484 45.60 -8.84 18.99
CA VAL A 484 46.21 -7.52 18.76
C VAL A 484 45.74 -6.98 17.41
N TYR A 485 45.38 -5.69 17.35
CA TYR A 485 45.04 -5.05 16.09
C TYR A 485 46.29 -4.86 15.21
N VAL A 486 46.41 -5.68 14.17
CA VAL A 486 47.41 -5.51 13.11
C VAL A 486 46.79 -4.69 11.99
N ALA A 487 47.32 -3.50 11.74
CA ALA A 487 46.76 -2.57 10.76
C ALA A 487 46.91 -3.09 9.33
N GLY A 488 45.80 -3.51 8.72
CA GLY A 488 45.73 -3.71 7.27
C GLY A 488 45.76 -2.36 6.56
N THR A 489 46.63 -2.19 5.57
CA THR A 489 46.80 -0.93 4.83
C THR A 489 45.60 -0.64 3.92
N SER A 490 44.62 0.12 4.43
CA SER A 490 43.47 0.62 3.66
C SER A 490 43.35 2.14 3.82
N THR A 491 43.80 2.89 2.81
CA THR A 491 43.78 4.36 2.80
C THR A 491 42.41 4.91 2.39
N SER A 492 41.54 5.21 3.36
CA SER A 492 40.35 6.03 3.16
C SER A 492 40.69 7.51 3.39
N SER A 493 40.72 8.31 2.33
CA SER A 493 41.12 9.73 2.41
C SER A 493 39.94 10.65 2.74
N SER A 494 39.73 10.92 4.04
CA SER A 494 39.07 12.15 4.51
C SER A 494 40.10 12.99 5.28
N LYS A 495 40.26 14.25 4.90
CA LYS A 495 41.27 15.16 5.49
C LYS A 495 40.60 15.99 6.59
N PRO A 496 41.10 16.00 7.84
CA PRO A 496 40.50 16.81 8.90
C PRO A 496 40.68 18.30 8.63
N THR A 497 39.59 19.06 8.73
CA THR A 497 39.57 20.52 8.52
C THR A 497 39.99 21.24 9.81
N VAL A 498 41.29 21.36 10.03
CA VAL A 498 41.84 22.20 11.10
C VAL A 498 41.59 23.68 10.75
N SER A 499 40.82 24.37 11.58
CA SER A 499 40.48 25.79 11.38
C SER A 499 41.51 26.71 12.05
N THR A 500 42.55 27.07 11.31
CA THR A 500 43.54 28.09 11.72
C THR A 500 43.65 29.18 10.63
N PRO A 501 43.77 30.49 10.96
CA PRO A 501 43.86 31.56 9.96
C PRO A 501 45.12 31.43 9.08
N GLY A 502 44.94 30.95 7.84
CA GLY A 502 46.02 30.34 7.06
C GLY A 502 46.96 31.23 6.25
N LYS A 503 47.87 30.55 5.53
CA LYS A 503 48.40 30.95 4.22
C LYS A 503 49.08 29.75 3.52
N HIS A 504 48.79 29.58 2.21
CA HIS A 504 49.63 29.14 1.06
C HIS A 504 50.71 28.04 1.25
N GLU A 505 50.97 27.09 0.34
CA GLU A 505 50.77 27.10 -1.14
C GLU A 505 50.66 25.68 -1.81
N THR A 506 50.81 25.60 -3.15
CA THR A 506 50.24 24.65 -4.14
C THR A 506 50.88 23.27 -4.44
N THR A 507 50.11 22.41 -5.18
CA THR A 507 50.50 21.38 -6.21
C THR A 507 51.22 20.06 -5.81
N SER A 508 51.13 18.90 -6.53
CA SER A 508 50.10 18.26 -7.40
C SER A 508 50.56 16.89 -8.00
N PHE A 509 49.64 15.92 -8.26
CA PHE A 509 49.76 14.72 -9.16
C PHE A 509 50.81 13.60 -8.81
N SER A 510 50.77 12.32 -9.24
CA SER A 510 49.76 11.44 -9.91
C SER A 510 50.17 9.93 -9.95
N SER A 511 49.21 8.98 -9.85
CA SER A 511 49.15 7.60 -10.45
C SER A 511 50.30 6.55 -10.21
N THR A 512 50.23 5.22 -10.46
CA THR A 512 49.30 4.31 -11.21
C THR A 512 49.45 2.81 -10.81
N ASN A 513 48.37 2.00 -10.91
CA ASN A 513 48.16 0.53 -11.17
C ASN A 513 49.22 -0.60 -10.92
N GLY A 514 48.72 -1.81 -10.54
CA GLY A 514 49.38 -3.14 -10.63
C GLY A 514 48.47 -4.32 -10.19
N ASN A 515 48.62 -5.55 -10.75
CA ASN A 515 47.62 -6.67 -10.65
C ASN A 515 48.19 -8.06 -10.24
N SER A 516 47.28 -8.95 -9.74
CA SER A 516 47.31 -10.44 -9.78
C SER A 516 48.31 -11.24 -8.87
N ALA A 517 48.08 -12.52 -8.49
CA ALA A 517 46.86 -13.37 -8.38
C ALA A 517 47.10 -14.73 -7.65
N THR A 518 46.02 -15.34 -7.12
CA THR A 518 45.72 -16.81 -6.92
C THR A 518 46.68 -17.80 -6.21
N THR A 519 46.17 -18.57 -5.21
CA THR A 519 45.87 -20.05 -5.23
C THR A 519 45.60 -20.60 -3.80
N ALA A 520 44.94 -21.77 -3.60
CA ALA A 520 44.53 -22.31 -2.28
C ALA A 520 44.55 -23.87 -2.17
N THR A 521 44.52 -24.42 -0.94
CA THR A 521 44.45 -25.88 -0.61
C THR A 521 43.65 -26.18 0.70
N LYS A 522 43.43 -27.47 1.08
CA LYS A 522 42.32 -27.96 1.96
C LYS A 522 42.64 -29.31 2.67
N ILE A 523 41.88 -29.72 3.73
CA ILE A 523 41.62 -31.11 4.34
C ILE A 523 41.38 -30.97 5.89
N SER A 524 40.26 -31.36 6.55
CA SER A 524 39.67 -32.69 7.00
C SER A 524 40.41 -33.39 8.19
N SER A 525 39.83 -34.10 9.18
CA SER A 525 38.47 -34.59 9.61
C SER A 525 38.42 -34.75 11.19
N GLN A 526 37.62 -35.49 12.01
CA GLN A 526 36.57 -36.58 11.92
C GLN A 526 35.70 -36.71 13.25
N ASN A 527 35.07 -37.86 13.58
CA ASN A 527 34.02 -38.09 14.63
C ASN A 527 34.28 -39.25 15.65
N SER A 528 33.54 -39.29 16.80
CA SER A 528 33.09 -40.52 17.53
C SER A 528 31.94 -40.28 18.58
N THR A 529 31.29 -41.33 19.12
CA THR A 529 30.03 -41.30 19.93
C THR A 529 29.87 -42.48 20.94
N GLN A 530 29.01 -42.38 22.00
CA GLN A 530 28.33 -43.52 22.68
C GLN A 530 27.14 -43.16 23.63
N THR A 531 26.51 -44.14 24.31
CA THR A 531 25.07 -44.18 24.67
C THR A 531 24.71 -44.96 25.98
N THR A 532 23.53 -44.78 26.61
CA THR A 532 22.80 -45.80 27.46
C THR A 532 21.35 -45.39 27.86
N SER A 533 20.52 -46.35 28.35
CA SER A 533 19.05 -46.27 28.70
C SER A 533 18.61 -47.53 29.52
N SER A 534 17.42 -47.75 30.12
CA SER A 534 16.20 -46.98 30.54
C SER A 534 15.17 -47.92 31.24
N TYR A 535 14.29 -47.50 32.18
CA TYR A 535 13.22 -48.37 32.80
C TYR A 535 11.91 -47.67 33.26
N ILE A 536 10.85 -48.45 33.57
CA ILE A 536 9.43 -48.04 33.80
C ILE A 536 8.76 -48.83 34.96
N ALA A 537 7.81 -48.22 35.71
CA ALA A 537 6.78 -48.88 36.55
C ALA A 537 5.54 -47.95 36.76
N SER A 538 4.38 -48.47 37.25
CA SER A 538 3.06 -47.80 37.11
C SER A 538 2.10 -47.90 38.33
N SER A 539 1.00 -47.11 38.30
CA SER A 539 -0.21 -47.11 39.18
C SER A 539 -0.09 -46.39 40.55
N THR A 540 -1.13 -45.81 41.19
CA THR A 540 -2.61 -45.75 40.97
C THR A 540 -3.22 -44.34 41.16
N THR A 541 -4.49 -44.15 40.73
CA THR A 541 -5.44 -43.03 41.04
C THR A 541 -6.49 -43.49 42.10
N PRO A 542 -7.43 -42.68 42.65
CA PRO A 542 -7.95 -41.32 42.31
C PRO A 542 -7.74 -40.26 43.45
N ASP A 543 -8.24 -39.00 43.43
CA ASP A 543 -9.43 -38.42 42.78
C ASP A 543 -9.39 -36.88 42.61
N SER A 544 -10.34 -36.34 41.83
CA SER A 544 -10.84 -34.96 41.71
C SER A 544 -9.93 -33.73 42.01
N LEU A 545 -9.12 -33.34 41.02
CA LEU A 545 -8.98 -31.91 40.68
C LEU A 545 -8.74 -31.74 39.17
N LYS A 546 -9.61 -30.98 38.47
CA LYS A 546 -9.52 -30.81 37.01
C LYS A 546 -8.53 -29.70 36.64
N THR A 547 -7.28 -29.86 37.06
CA THR A 547 -6.16 -28.95 36.82
C THR A 547 -5.93 -28.82 35.31
N THR A 548 -6.11 -27.61 34.76
CA THR A 548 -5.97 -27.37 33.32
C THR A 548 -4.49 -27.38 32.92
N THR A 549 -3.94 -28.55 32.60
CA THR A 549 -2.56 -28.72 32.16
C THR A 549 -2.34 -28.01 30.83
N LYS A 550 -1.65 -26.86 30.88
CA LYS A 550 -1.14 -26.17 29.69
C LYS A 550 -0.16 -27.09 28.97
N THR A 551 -0.35 -27.30 27.69
CA THR A 551 0.59 -28.09 26.88
C THR A 551 1.85 -27.28 26.67
N VAL A 552 3.00 -27.92 26.84
CA VAL A 552 4.32 -27.31 26.58
C VAL A 552 4.98 -28.05 25.45
N CYS A 553 5.21 -27.36 24.34
CA CYS A 553 6.10 -27.78 23.27
C CYS A 553 7.27 -26.80 23.20
N LYS A 554 8.46 -27.31 22.87
CA LYS A 554 9.68 -26.53 22.67
C LYS A 554 10.61 -27.24 21.68
N GLY A 555 11.03 -26.53 20.63
CA GLY A 555 12.03 -26.99 19.68
C GLY A 555 11.44 -27.78 18.51
N GLU A 556 12.24 -28.71 17.97
CA GLU A 556 11.94 -29.44 16.76
C GLU A 556 11.42 -30.86 17.04
N HIS A 557 10.25 -31.17 16.49
CA HIS A 557 9.56 -32.45 16.58
C HIS A 557 9.52 -33.09 15.19
N LEU A 558 10.34 -34.14 14.99
CA LEU A 558 10.29 -34.95 13.77
C LEU A 558 9.16 -35.99 13.90
N VAL A 559 8.13 -35.87 13.07
CA VAL A 559 7.05 -36.85 12.94
C VAL A 559 7.37 -37.76 11.75
N PRO A 560 7.74 -39.04 11.98
CA PRO A 560 8.00 -39.98 10.89
C PRO A 560 6.72 -40.29 10.13
N ALA A 561 6.85 -40.85 8.93
CA ALA A 561 5.71 -41.43 8.23
C ALA A 561 5.09 -42.56 9.09
N PRO A 562 3.76 -42.69 9.12
CA PRO A 562 3.11 -43.68 9.97
C PRO A 562 3.41 -45.10 9.48
N ALA A 563 3.60 -46.03 10.42
CA ALA A 563 3.69 -47.45 10.11
C ALA A 563 2.34 -48.04 9.64
N ASP A 564 1.24 -47.40 10.03
CA ASP A 564 -0.13 -47.69 9.58
C ASP A 564 -0.81 -46.39 9.14
N ILE A 565 -1.06 -46.29 7.82
CA ILE A 565 -1.73 -45.14 7.18
C ILE A 565 -3.20 -44.97 7.57
N THR A 566 -3.83 -45.96 8.20
CA THR A 566 -5.24 -45.86 8.66
C THR A 566 -5.36 -45.14 10.01
N THR A 567 -4.27 -45.08 10.79
CA THR A 567 -4.21 -44.36 12.06
C THR A 567 -3.87 -42.88 11.84
N ALA A 568 -4.74 -42.00 12.33
CA ALA A 568 -4.48 -40.55 12.34
C ALA A 568 -3.50 -40.17 13.46
N TRP A 569 -2.56 -39.27 13.16
CA TRP A 569 -1.71 -38.62 14.17
C TRP A 569 -2.38 -37.34 14.67
N TYR A 570 -2.16 -37.00 15.94
CA TYR A 570 -2.73 -35.84 16.61
C TYR A 570 -1.65 -35.07 17.37
N TYR A 571 -1.81 -33.76 17.47
CA TYR A 571 -1.11 -32.95 18.45
C TYR A 571 -2.07 -31.96 19.13
N PRO A 572 -2.10 -31.89 20.48
CA PRO A 572 -1.52 -32.84 21.41
C PRO A 572 -2.17 -34.22 21.29
N ASP A 573 -1.49 -35.31 21.70
CA ASP A 573 -2.00 -36.70 21.56
C ASP A 573 -3.38 -36.93 22.22
N THR A 574 -3.76 -36.05 23.16
CA THR A 574 -5.01 -36.05 23.91
C THR A 574 -6.14 -35.23 23.28
N TRP A 575 -5.90 -34.45 22.22
CA TRP A 575 -6.92 -33.65 21.53
C TRP A 575 -7.57 -34.42 20.38
N ARG A 576 -8.87 -34.20 20.14
CA ARG A 576 -9.64 -34.72 18.99
C ARG A 576 -10.42 -33.58 18.35
N GLU A 577 -10.74 -33.70 17.06
CA GLU A 577 -11.44 -32.64 16.32
C GLU A 577 -12.87 -32.32 16.84
N SER A 578 -13.45 -33.19 17.67
CA SER A 578 -14.71 -32.94 18.38
C SER A 578 -14.57 -32.01 19.59
N ASP A 579 -13.34 -31.79 20.05
CA ASP A 579 -13.05 -31.18 21.34
C ASP A 579 -12.42 -29.79 21.13
N GLN A 580 -12.67 -28.87 22.07
CA GLN A 580 -12.04 -27.55 22.02
C GLN A 580 -10.50 -27.66 22.10
N PRO A 581 -9.75 -26.92 21.25
CA PRO A 581 -8.29 -27.04 21.21
C PRO A 581 -7.60 -26.76 22.55
N LEU A 582 -6.55 -27.51 22.84
CA LEU A 582 -5.85 -27.44 24.13
C LEU A 582 -5.02 -26.15 24.24
N ARG A 583 -4.93 -25.61 25.47
CA ARG A 583 -4.13 -24.41 25.74
C ARG A 583 -2.65 -24.70 25.66
N TYR A 584 -1.91 -23.85 24.94
CA TYR A 584 -0.46 -23.72 25.05
C TYR A 584 -0.10 -22.51 25.94
N ALA A 585 1.16 -22.36 26.32
CA ALA A 585 1.63 -21.21 27.10
C ALA A 585 2.47 -20.23 26.26
N ALA A 586 2.59 -19.00 26.76
CA ALA A 586 3.41 -17.95 26.17
C ALA A 586 4.90 -18.34 26.06
N ASN A 587 5.62 -17.69 25.13
CA ASN A 587 7.04 -17.85 24.89
C ASN A 587 7.45 -19.31 24.56
N GLN A 588 6.71 -19.93 23.64
CA GLN A 588 7.02 -21.25 23.07
C GLN A 588 7.29 -21.13 21.57
N THR A 589 8.41 -21.71 21.12
CA THR A 589 8.73 -21.89 19.70
C THR A 589 8.75 -23.39 19.39
N CYS A 590 7.98 -23.77 18.38
CA CYS A 590 7.65 -25.15 18.03
C CYS A 590 7.76 -25.37 16.52
N VAL A 591 8.43 -26.44 16.12
CA VAL A 591 8.62 -26.83 14.73
C VAL A 591 8.25 -28.30 14.59
N TRP A 592 7.12 -28.63 13.96
CA TRP A 592 6.76 -30.01 13.63
C TRP A 592 7.13 -30.29 12.17
N LYS A 593 8.14 -31.14 11.95
CA LYS A 593 8.55 -31.60 10.62
C LYS A 593 7.92 -32.96 10.35
N ILE A 594 6.99 -33.03 9.41
CA ILE A 594 6.10 -34.17 9.23
C ILE A 594 6.35 -34.81 7.87
N ASN A 595 6.81 -36.07 7.87
CA ASN A 595 7.18 -36.79 6.66
C ASN A 595 5.94 -37.30 5.90
N VAL A 596 6.00 -37.27 4.57
CA VAL A 596 4.96 -37.80 3.68
C VAL A 596 5.58 -38.85 2.74
N PRO A 597 5.10 -40.10 2.72
CA PRO A 597 5.61 -41.12 1.80
C PRO A 597 5.31 -40.76 0.34
N LYS A 598 6.25 -41.07 -0.57
CA LYS A 598 6.04 -40.87 -2.01
C LYS A 598 4.80 -41.64 -2.51
N GLY A 599 3.94 -40.95 -3.26
CA GLY A 599 2.65 -41.49 -3.74
C GLY A 599 1.49 -41.35 -2.72
N PHE A 600 1.71 -40.62 -1.63
CA PHE A 600 0.70 -40.22 -0.65
C PHE A 600 0.67 -38.70 -0.52
N PHE A 601 -0.43 -38.18 0.03
CA PHE A 601 -0.50 -36.83 0.56
C PHE A 601 -0.91 -36.89 2.04
N ALA A 602 -0.43 -35.94 2.83
CA ALA A 602 -0.94 -35.67 4.16
C ALA A 602 -2.13 -34.71 4.07
N PHE A 603 -3.26 -35.13 4.61
CA PHE A 603 -4.39 -34.27 4.94
C PHE A 603 -4.20 -33.80 6.38
N LEU A 604 -3.82 -32.53 6.55
CA LEU A 604 -3.63 -31.85 7.82
C LEU A 604 -4.88 -31.02 8.13
N THR A 605 -5.31 -31.02 9.39
CA THR A 605 -6.45 -30.27 9.90
C THR A 605 -5.99 -29.49 11.15
N ILE A 606 -6.29 -28.19 11.24
CA ILE A 606 -5.89 -27.32 12.36
C ILE A 606 -7.12 -26.63 12.99
N SER A 607 -7.23 -26.66 14.31
CA SER A 607 -8.14 -25.81 15.08
C SER A 607 -7.32 -25.01 16.11
N ALA A 608 -7.45 -23.69 16.14
CA ALA A 608 -6.58 -22.83 16.94
C ALA A 608 -7.22 -21.46 17.27
N ALA A 609 -6.81 -20.86 18.39
CA ALA A 609 -7.06 -19.47 18.73
C ALA A 609 -5.76 -18.85 19.27
N THR A 610 -5.14 -17.99 18.47
CA THR A 610 -3.71 -17.63 18.54
C THR A 610 -3.50 -16.13 18.66
N ASN A 611 -3.91 -15.55 19.80
CA ASN A 611 -3.60 -14.16 20.14
C ASN A 611 -2.10 -13.86 19.96
N SER A 612 -1.79 -12.79 19.21
CA SER A 612 -0.44 -12.24 19.02
C SER A 612 0.65 -13.21 18.52
N THR A 613 0.26 -14.39 18.01
CA THR A 613 1.13 -15.57 17.83
C THR A 613 1.31 -15.92 16.35
N LYS A 614 2.55 -16.14 15.88
CA LYS A 614 2.79 -16.63 14.50
C LYS A 614 2.50 -18.13 14.44
N LEU A 615 1.55 -18.53 13.59
CA LEU A 615 1.29 -19.92 13.20
C LEU A 615 1.35 -20.03 11.66
N THR A 616 2.12 -20.99 11.15
CA THR A 616 2.44 -21.10 9.71
C THR A 616 2.62 -22.56 9.31
N VAL A 617 2.18 -22.90 8.11
CA VAL A 617 2.39 -24.21 7.48
C VAL A 617 3.28 -24.01 6.25
N THR A 618 4.38 -24.75 6.17
CA THR A 618 5.33 -24.70 5.03
C THR A 618 5.29 -26.02 4.28
N ASP A 619 5.03 -25.98 2.97
CA ASP A 619 4.95 -27.20 2.14
C ASP A 619 6.34 -27.78 1.76
N SER A 620 6.34 -28.85 0.96
CA SER A 620 7.55 -29.59 0.61
C SER A 620 8.47 -28.93 -0.43
N VAL A 621 8.07 -27.77 -0.99
CA VAL A 621 8.94 -26.93 -1.84
C VAL A 621 9.21 -25.54 -1.23
N GLY A 622 8.63 -25.23 -0.07
CA GLY A 622 8.90 -24.02 0.71
C GLY A 622 7.88 -22.90 0.58
N ASN A 623 6.67 -23.16 0.06
CA ASN A 623 5.58 -22.17 0.14
C ASN A 623 5.08 -22.07 1.60
N GLU A 624 4.97 -20.85 2.15
CA GLU A 624 4.39 -20.59 3.48
C GLU A 624 2.91 -20.17 3.41
N ASP A 625 2.02 -20.97 3.97
CA ASP A 625 0.64 -20.61 4.31
C ASP A 625 0.61 -20.03 5.74
N TRP A 626 0.11 -18.80 5.89
CA TRP A 626 -0.20 -18.23 7.20
C TRP A 626 -1.56 -18.72 7.68
N VAL A 627 -1.63 -19.25 8.91
CA VAL A 627 -2.88 -19.67 9.54
C VAL A 627 -3.56 -18.45 10.17
N LEU A 628 -4.88 -18.32 10.04
CA LEU A 628 -5.62 -17.19 10.61
C LEU A 628 -5.59 -17.23 12.15
N PRO A 629 -5.73 -16.07 12.85
CA PRO A 629 -5.66 -16.02 14.31
C PRO A 629 -6.72 -16.86 15.04
N ILE A 630 -7.86 -17.13 14.40
CA ILE A 630 -8.87 -18.07 14.89
C ILE A 630 -9.26 -18.94 13.71
N VAL A 631 -9.15 -20.26 13.87
CA VAL A 631 -9.56 -21.27 12.89
C VAL A 631 -10.18 -22.47 13.57
N ASP A 632 -11.13 -23.14 12.89
CA ASP A 632 -11.64 -24.44 13.31
C ASP A 632 -11.67 -25.41 12.10
N GLN A 633 -10.99 -26.54 12.27
CA GLN A 633 -10.84 -27.62 11.30
C GLN A 633 -10.29 -27.20 9.91
N ASP A 634 -9.39 -26.23 9.90
CA ASP A 634 -8.74 -25.64 8.73
C ASP A 634 -7.95 -26.70 7.92
N PRO A 635 -8.32 -27.01 6.66
CA PRO A 635 -7.74 -28.11 5.89
C PRO A 635 -6.47 -27.72 5.11
N TYR A 636 -5.53 -28.65 5.02
CA TYR A 636 -4.28 -28.55 4.24
C TYR A 636 -3.98 -29.88 3.53
N PHE A 637 -3.36 -29.80 2.33
CA PHE A 637 -3.06 -30.93 1.46
C PHE A 637 -1.59 -30.89 1.06
N LEU A 638 -0.77 -31.76 1.65
CA LEU A 638 0.70 -31.59 1.68
C LEU A 638 1.42 -32.86 1.17
N LEU A 639 2.51 -32.69 0.44
CA LEU A 639 3.15 -33.72 -0.39
C LEU A 639 4.51 -34.19 0.12
N ASP A 640 5.07 -35.21 -0.54
CA ASP A 640 6.42 -35.71 -0.26
C ASP A 640 7.52 -34.70 -0.61
N PRO A 641 8.70 -34.73 0.06
CA PRO A 641 9.07 -35.65 1.14
C PRO A 641 8.59 -35.27 2.56
N GLN A 642 8.38 -33.99 2.85
CA GLN A 642 8.14 -33.48 4.20
C GLN A 642 7.50 -32.09 4.14
N PHE A 643 6.62 -31.77 5.09
CA PHE A 643 6.14 -30.40 5.35
C PHE A 643 6.48 -29.97 6.79
N THR A 644 6.35 -28.68 7.09
CA THR A 644 6.59 -28.11 8.43
C THR A 644 5.36 -27.37 8.94
N VAL A 645 5.07 -27.50 10.24
CA VAL A 645 4.17 -26.59 10.97
C VAL A 645 5.01 -25.82 11.98
N PHE A 646 4.89 -24.49 12.01
CA PHE A 646 5.64 -23.58 12.86
C PHE A 646 4.70 -22.77 13.74
N LEU A 647 4.86 -22.87 15.07
CA LEU A 647 4.15 -22.07 16.07
C LEU A 647 5.17 -21.29 16.91
N ASN A 648 5.00 -19.98 17.02
CA ASN A 648 5.84 -19.12 17.85
C ASN A 648 4.97 -18.15 18.67
N SER A 649 4.73 -18.49 19.93
CA SER A 649 3.82 -17.78 20.82
C SER A 649 4.50 -16.67 21.62
N SER A 650 3.87 -15.51 21.63
CA SER A 650 4.14 -14.40 22.55
C SER A 650 3.21 -14.46 23.78
N GLU A 651 1.97 -14.91 23.58
CA GLU A 651 0.89 -15.00 24.57
C GLU A 651 0.38 -16.44 24.75
N GLU A 652 -0.60 -16.64 25.64
CA GLU A 652 -1.31 -17.92 25.75
C GLU A 652 -2.47 -17.99 24.74
N GLY A 653 -2.66 -19.16 24.14
CA GLY A 653 -3.74 -19.43 23.19
C GLY A 653 -4.10 -20.91 23.18
N THR A 654 -4.85 -21.34 22.17
CA THR A 654 -5.20 -22.76 21.96
C THR A 654 -4.73 -23.25 20.60
N PHE A 655 -4.30 -24.51 20.53
CA PHE A 655 -3.84 -25.16 19.31
C PHE A 655 -4.09 -26.66 19.37
N GLY A 656 -4.65 -27.19 18.29
CA GLY A 656 -4.83 -28.62 18.04
C GLY A 656 -4.67 -28.89 16.55
N MET A 657 -3.99 -29.98 16.20
CA MET A 657 -3.87 -30.41 14.81
C MET A 657 -3.93 -31.93 14.68
N LYS A 658 -4.34 -32.37 13.49
CA LYS A 658 -4.56 -33.77 13.11
C LYS A 658 -3.98 -34.02 11.73
N VAL A 659 -3.33 -35.17 11.52
CA VAL A 659 -2.77 -35.58 10.22
C VAL A 659 -3.23 -36.98 9.86
N ILE A 660 -3.75 -37.14 8.64
CA ILE A 660 -4.07 -38.43 8.00
C ILE A 660 -3.28 -38.54 6.70
N TRP A 661 -2.61 -39.67 6.47
CA TRP A 661 -1.92 -39.94 5.20
C TRP A 661 -2.84 -40.71 4.26
N LYS A 662 -3.17 -40.11 3.11
CA LYS A 662 -4.04 -40.68 2.09
C LYS A 662 -3.23 -41.02 0.85
N ARG A 663 -3.51 -42.17 0.24
CA ARG A 663 -2.88 -42.56 -1.03
C ARG A 663 -3.41 -41.67 -2.14
N ILE A 664 -2.54 -41.22 -3.04
CA ILE A 664 -2.98 -40.47 -4.22
C ILE A 664 -3.83 -41.40 -5.12
N GLY A 665 -4.89 -40.84 -5.72
CA GLY A 665 -5.85 -41.60 -6.53
C GLY A 665 -5.28 -42.08 -7.86
N THR A 666 -6.06 -42.90 -8.58
CA THR A 666 -5.70 -43.33 -9.94
C THR A 666 -5.73 -42.13 -10.88
N LEU A 667 -4.57 -41.78 -11.44
CA LEU A 667 -4.43 -40.74 -12.46
C LEU A 667 -5.03 -41.23 -13.78
N ASN A 668 -6.06 -40.55 -14.27
CA ASN A 668 -6.60 -40.71 -15.61
C ASN A 668 -6.67 -39.31 -16.26
N PRO A 669 -5.51 -38.67 -16.52
CA PRO A 669 -5.46 -37.25 -16.84
C PRO A 669 -6.08 -36.95 -18.20
N VAL A 670 -6.95 -35.94 -18.23
CA VAL A 670 -7.41 -35.33 -19.48
C VAL A 670 -6.36 -34.31 -19.93
N SER A 671 -6.07 -34.22 -21.23
CA SER A 671 -5.22 -33.18 -21.80
C SER A 671 -6.06 -32.14 -22.53
N GLU A 672 -5.81 -30.86 -22.29
CA GLU A 672 -6.55 -29.75 -22.89
C GLU A 672 -5.60 -28.65 -23.36
N GLN A 673 -5.79 -28.17 -24.59
CA GLN A 673 -4.96 -27.11 -25.18
C GLN A 673 -5.56 -25.74 -24.92
N VAL A 674 -4.82 -24.87 -24.24
CA VAL A 674 -5.03 -23.42 -24.30
C VAL A 674 -4.33 -22.86 -25.53
N LEU A 675 -4.97 -21.88 -26.17
CA LEU A 675 -4.44 -21.20 -27.36
C LEU A 675 -4.07 -19.75 -27.02
N PRO A 676 -3.21 -19.11 -27.81
CA PRO A 676 -3.05 -17.66 -27.75
C PRO A 676 -4.29 -16.94 -28.30
N ASN A 677 -4.48 -15.68 -27.89
CA ASN A 677 -5.52 -14.76 -28.38
C ASN A 677 -6.96 -15.24 -28.22
N VAL A 678 -7.24 -16.09 -27.23
CA VAL A 678 -8.60 -16.49 -26.81
C VAL A 678 -8.84 -16.17 -25.33
N VAL A 679 -10.12 -16.12 -24.93
CA VAL A 679 -10.50 -15.87 -23.53
C VAL A 679 -10.00 -16.99 -22.61
N PRO A 680 -9.76 -16.72 -21.30
CA PRO A 680 -9.23 -17.74 -20.39
C PRO A 680 -10.14 -18.96 -20.25
N THR A 681 -9.56 -20.15 -20.33
CA THR A 681 -10.23 -21.40 -19.94
C THR A 681 -10.44 -21.37 -18.43
N VAL A 682 -11.70 -21.56 -18.00
CA VAL A 682 -12.07 -21.68 -16.58
C VAL A 682 -12.03 -23.16 -16.19
N LYS A 683 -11.38 -23.47 -15.06
CA LYS A 683 -11.39 -24.80 -14.43
C LYS A 683 -11.73 -24.71 -12.95
N THR A 684 -12.51 -25.66 -12.47
CA THR A 684 -12.87 -25.85 -11.06
C THR A 684 -12.07 -27.00 -10.44
N SER A 685 -12.22 -27.21 -9.12
CA SER A 685 -11.60 -28.36 -8.45
C SER A 685 -12.05 -29.71 -9.03
N ILE A 686 -13.31 -29.85 -9.46
CA ILE A 686 -13.84 -31.11 -10.03
C ILE A 686 -13.16 -31.45 -11.37
N ASP A 687 -12.87 -30.46 -12.20
CA ASP A 687 -12.18 -30.67 -13.49
C ASP A 687 -10.77 -31.26 -13.32
N CYS A 688 -10.22 -31.20 -12.10
CA CYS A 688 -8.89 -31.68 -11.75
C CYS A 688 -8.89 -33.00 -10.95
N ASP A 689 -10.06 -33.60 -10.66
CA ASP A 689 -10.23 -34.79 -9.79
C ASP A 689 -9.47 -36.04 -10.28
N ASN A 690 -9.34 -36.21 -11.60
CA ASN A 690 -8.60 -37.32 -12.22
C ASN A 690 -7.19 -36.91 -12.72
N GLY A 691 -6.82 -35.65 -12.51
CA GLY A 691 -5.71 -34.97 -13.17
C GLY A 691 -6.15 -34.24 -14.45
N LEU A 692 -5.58 -33.06 -14.66
CA LEU A 692 -5.79 -32.23 -15.84
C LEU A 692 -4.43 -31.70 -16.32
N ILE A 693 -4.02 -32.10 -17.51
CA ILE A 693 -2.82 -31.59 -18.18
C ILE A 693 -3.26 -30.44 -19.09
N ILE A 694 -2.75 -29.24 -18.84
CA ILE A 694 -2.90 -28.11 -19.75
C ILE A 694 -1.66 -28.03 -20.63
N ASN A 695 -1.86 -27.96 -21.94
CA ASN A 695 -0.80 -27.68 -22.91
C ASN A 695 -1.03 -26.35 -23.64
N SER A 696 0.06 -25.69 -24.04
CA SER A 696 0.06 -24.36 -24.65
C SER A 696 0.95 -24.33 -25.90
N ASN A 697 0.81 -23.30 -26.72
CA ASN A 697 1.75 -23.02 -27.81
C ASN A 697 3.06 -22.45 -27.26
N THR A 698 3.05 -21.55 -26.26
CA THR A 698 4.29 -20.96 -25.71
C THR A 698 4.61 -21.41 -24.28
N LYS A 699 3.78 -21.02 -23.31
CA LYS A 699 3.81 -21.37 -21.88
C LYS A 699 2.39 -21.26 -21.35
N VAL A 700 2.08 -21.92 -20.24
CA VAL A 700 0.77 -21.79 -19.59
C VAL A 700 0.86 -20.69 -18.52
N SER A 701 -0.09 -19.77 -18.56
CA SER A 701 -0.38 -18.82 -17.48
C SER A 701 -1.61 -19.28 -16.71
N LEU A 702 -1.50 -19.40 -15.39
CA LEU A 702 -2.63 -19.70 -14.50
C LEU A 702 -2.72 -18.62 -13.41
N THR A 703 -3.87 -17.96 -13.31
CA THR A 703 -4.22 -17.13 -12.13
C THR A 703 -5.43 -17.75 -11.42
N SER A 704 -5.63 -17.45 -10.14
CA SER A 704 -6.70 -18.05 -9.33
C SER A 704 -7.67 -17.01 -8.79
N VAL A 705 -8.95 -17.37 -8.76
CA VAL A 705 -10.07 -16.58 -8.23
C VAL A 705 -10.73 -17.40 -7.11
N ARG A 706 -10.76 -16.84 -5.89
CA ARG A 706 -11.53 -17.34 -4.75
C ARG A 706 -13.05 -17.36 -5.07
N PRO A 707 -13.81 -18.35 -4.58
CA PRO A 707 -15.23 -18.55 -4.88
C PRO A 707 -16.13 -17.39 -4.46
N PRO A 708 -17.35 -17.31 -5.03
CA PRO A 708 -18.38 -16.32 -4.65
C PRO A 708 -19.06 -16.60 -3.30
N ILE A 709 -18.85 -17.77 -2.69
CA ILE A 709 -19.52 -18.20 -1.45
C ILE A 709 -18.64 -17.88 -0.23
N TYR A 710 -19.27 -17.37 0.84
CA TYR A 710 -18.57 -16.71 1.96
C TYR A 710 -18.22 -17.58 3.17
N THR A 711 -18.63 -18.85 3.19
CA THR A 711 -18.25 -19.86 4.19
C THR A 711 -16.73 -20.06 4.20
N PRO A 712 -15.99 -19.63 5.25
CA PRO A 712 -14.53 -19.72 5.31
C PRO A 712 -13.98 -21.12 5.04
N GLU A 713 -14.71 -22.13 5.51
CA GLU A 713 -14.42 -23.55 5.37
C GLU A 713 -14.25 -23.96 3.90
N VAL A 714 -15.14 -23.48 3.02
CA VAL A 714 -15.13 -23.78 1.57
C VAL A 714 -13.93 -23.13 0.88
N ILE A 715 -13.54 -21.93 1.30
CA ILE A 715 -12.43 -21.18 0.69
C ILE A 715 -11.09 -21.85 0.98
N MET A 716 -10.91 -22.43 2.18
CA MET A 716 -9.68 -23.18 2.49
C MET A 716 -9.51 -24.46 1.66
N TYR A 717 -10.59 -25.02 1.11
CA TYR A 717 -10.50 -26.12 0.12
C TYR A 717 -9.91 -25.70 -1.24
N MET A 718 -9.60 -24.41 -1.47
CA MET A 718 -8.70 -24.01 -2.57
C MET A 718 -7.32 -24.69 -2.48
N ARG A 719 -6.89 -25.12 -1.27
CA ARG A 719 -5.66 -25.91 -1.07
C ARG A 719 -5.73 -27.34 -1.64
N ASN A 720 -6.93 -27.84 -1.93
CA ASN A 720 -7.15 -29.21 -2.46
C ASN A 720 -6.58 -29.40 -3.87
N THR A 721 -6.64 -28.35 -4.69
CA THR A 721 -6.20 -28.37 -6.09
C THR A 721 -4.79 -27.78 -6.21
N VAL A 722 -3.87 -28.60 -6.72
CA VAL A 722 -2.43 -28.35 -6.68
C VAL A 722 -1.84 -28.38 -8.08
N VAL A 723 -0.87 -27.49 -8.35
CA VAL A 723 -0.30 -27.24 -9.68
C VAL A 723 1.18 -27.65 -9.76
N PHE A 724 1.51 -28.39 -10.82
CA PHE A 724 2.84 -28.92 -11.12
C PHE A 724 3.36 -28.40 -12.47
N ASP A 725 4.66 -28.10 -12.53
CA ASP A 725 5.36 -27.53 -13.70
C ASP A 725 5.76 -28.62 -14.71
N GLY A 726 4.77 -29.23 -15.37
CA GLY A 726 5.01 -30.30 -16.35
C GLY A 726 3.75 -31.06 -16.78
N GLN A 727 3.94 -32.32 -17.18
CA GLN A 727 2.91 -33.24 -17.71
C GLN A 727 2.45 -34.28 -16.67
N SER A 728 3.00 -34.26 -15.46
CA SER A 728 2.69 -35.21 -14.40
C SER A 728 2.68 -34.54 -13.02
N ILE A 729 1.94 -35.13 -12.09
CA ILE A 729 2.07 -34.81 -10.64
C ILE A 729 3.42 -35.22 -10.04
N ASN A 730 4.29 -35.86 -10.83
CA ASN A 730 5.67 -36.18 -10.46
C ASN A 730 6.66 -35.07 -10.87
N ASP A 731 6.22 -34.09 -11.67
CA ASP A 731 7.01 -32.92 -12.02
C ASP A 731 7.04 -31.93 -10.84
N LYS A 732 7.76 -30.80 -11.00
CA LYS A 732 8.00 -29.87 -9.90
C LYS A 732 6.68 -29.24 -9.40
N LEU A 733 6.33 -29.50 -8.14
CA LEU A 733 5.29 -28.76 -7.41
C LEU A 733 5.56 -27.24 -7.49
N ILE A 734 4.57 -26.47 -7.91
CA ILE A 734 4.59 -25.00 -7.89
C ILE A 734 3.92 -24.51 -6.61
N LYS A 735 2.59 -24.65 -6.55
CA LYS A 735 1.67 -24.07 -5.55
C LYS A 735 0.32 -24.78 -5.58
N ASN A 736 -0.48 -24.60 -4.53
CA ASN A 736 -1.93 -24.83 -4.56
C ASN A 736 -2.71 -23.56 -4.98
N LEU A 737 -4.00 -23.66 -5.33
CA LEU A 737 -4.76 -22.50 -5.82
C LEU A 737 -4.90 -21.37 -4.77
N TRP A 738 -4.98 -21.71 -3.48
CA TRP A 738 -4.98 -20.71 -2.40
C TRP A 738 -3.68 -19.90 -2.37
N GLN A 739 -2.52 -20.55 -2.50
CA GLN A 739 -1.20 -19.92 -2.56
C GLN A 739 -0.98 -19.09 -3.84
N VAL A 740 -1.65 -19.42 -4.95
CA VAL A 740 -1.66 -18.59 -6.17
C VAL A 740 -2.45 -17.32 -5.90
N TYR A 741 -3.68 -17.45 -5.39
CA TYR A 741 -4.55 -16.33 -5.01
C TYR A 741 -3.87 -15.40 -3.98
N GLN A 742 -3.30 -15.95 -2.90
CA GLN A 742 -2.59 -15.18 -1.87
C GLN A 742 -1.36 -14.42 -2.40
N SER A 743 -0.71 -14.89 -3.47
CA SER A 743 0.40 -14.12 -4.08
C SER A 743 -0.05 -12.96 -4.96
N GLY A 744 -1.36 -12.77 -5.19
CA GLY A 744 -1.89 -11.64 -5.96
C GLY A 744 -1.33 -11.55 -7.38
N ASN A 745 -0.92 -12.67 -7.98
CA ASN A 745 -0.31 -12.73 -9.32
C ASN A 745 -0.44 -14.15 -9.91
N HIS A 746 -0.30 -14.27 -11.22
CA HIS A 746 -0.31 -15.55 -11.91
C HIS A 746 0.96 -16.37 -11.66
N ILE A 747 0.87 -17.68 -11.91
CA ILE A 747 2.02 -18.55 -12.12
C ILE A 747 2.20 -18.81 -13.62
N VAL A 748 3.46 -18.93 -14.04
CA VAL A 748 3.86 -19.16 -15.43
C VAL A 748 4.76 -20.39 -15.46
N SER A 749 4.43 -21.37 -16.31
CA SER A 749 5.21 -22.61 -16.43
C SER A 749 6.63 -22.39 -16.97
N SER A 750 7.57 -23.28 -16.65
CA SER A 750 8.90 -23.26 -17.26
C SER A 750 8.86 -23.64 -18.74
N GLY A 751 8.06 -24.65 -19.11
CA GLY A 751 7.81 -25.11 -20.48
C GLY A 751 6.36 -24.93 -20.95
N LYS A 752 5.92 -25.73 -21.92
CA LYS A 752 4.58 -25.64 -22.56
C LYS A 752 3.42 -26.25 -21.75
N TYR A 753 3.66 -26.77 -20.55
CA TYR A 753 2.71 -27.61 -19.82
C TYR A 753 2.56 -27.21 -18.35
N LEU A 754 1.35 -27.38 -17.82
CA LEU A 754 1.06 -27.48 -16.39
C LEU A 754 0.18 -28.71 -16.15
N THR A 755 0.30 -29.30 -14.97
CA THR A 755 -0.63 -30.35 -14.51
C THR A 755 -1.32 -29.88 -13.24
N LEU A 756 -2.65 -30.00 -13.19
CA LEU A 756 -3.48 -29.72 -12.03
C LEU A 756 -4.04 -31.04 -11.48
N TYR A 757 -4.14 -31.18 -10.16
CA TYR A 757 -4.74 -32.34 -9.51
C TYR A 757 -5.47 -31.96 -8.21
N SER A 758 -6.66 -32.54 -7.98
CA SER A 758 -7.43 -32.38 -6.74
C SER A 758 -7.32 -33.63 -5.85
N PHE A 759 -6.77 -33.49 -4.65
CA PHE A 759 -6.43 -34.63 -3.78
C PHE A 759 -7.63 -35.31 -3.09
N MET A 760 -8.73 -34.58 -2.91
CA MET A 760 -10.03 -35.13 -2.53
C MET A 760 -11.06 -34.81 -3.62
N PRO A 761 -11.40 -35.81 -4.47
CA PRO A 761 -12.42 -35.67 -5.50
C PRO A 761 -13.81 -35.32 -4.98
N GLY A 762 -14.62 -34.67 -5.83
CA GLY A 762 -15.99 -34.29 -5.55
C GLY A 762 -16.16 -33.07 -4.62
N ILE A 763 -15.07 -32.52 -4.07
CA ILE A 763 -15.14 -31.27 -3.30
C ILE A 763 -15.40 -30.12 -4.28
N LYS A 764 -16.62 -29.56 -4.21
CA LYS A 764 -16.96 -28.27 -4.80
C LYS A 764 -16.40 -27.15 -3.94
N SER A 765 -15.25 -26.63 -4.35
CA SER A 765 -14.68 -25.40 -3.81
C SER A 765 -15.23 -24.16 -4.51
N ASP A 766 -15.98 -24.33 -5.61
CA ASP A 766 -16.43 -23.31 -6.58
C ASP A 766 -15.37 -22.24 -6.94
N SER A 767 -14.11 -22.65 -6.82
CA SER A 767 -12.91 -21.83 -7.02
C SER A 767 -12.45 -21.96 -8.46
N TYR A 768 -11.99 -20.87 -9.06
CA TYR A 768 -11.60 -20.87 -10.47
C TYR A 768 -10.09 -20.77 -10.64
N ALA A 769 -9.52 -21.70 -11.41
CA ALA A 769 -8.28 -21.47 -12.13
C ALA A 769 -8.63 -20.86 -13.50
N LEU A 770 -8.09 -19.68 -13.80
CA LEU A 770 -8.20 -19.02 -15.10
C LEU A 770 -6.89 -19.27 -15.85
N ILE A 771 -6.98 -20.05 -16.93
CA ILE A 771 -5.83 -20.65 -17.61
C ILE A 771 -5.80 -20.23 -19.08
N GLN A 772 -4.65 -19.77 -19.57
CA GLN A 772 -4.47 -19.28 -20.93
C GLN A 772 -3.01 -19.44 -21.40
N ASP A 773 -2.75 -19.29 -22.70
CA ASP A 773 -1.36 -19.19 -23.18
C ASP A 773 -0.74 -17.88 -22.68
N TYR A 774 0.53 -17.93 -22.30
CA TYR A 774 1.28 -16.80 -21.77
C TYR A 774 1.57 -15.75 -22.83
N GLN A 775 1.81 -16.17 -24.09
CA GLN A 775 2.23 -15.32 -25.19
C GLN A 775 1.63 -15.79 -26.52
N SER A 776 1.33 -14.85 -27.42
CA SER A 776 1.05 -15.15 -28.82
C SER A 776 2.32 -15.25 -29.67
N GLU A 777 2.27 -16.11 -30.68
CA GLU A 777 3.29 -16.16 -31.73
C GLU A 777 2.93 -15.16 -32.82
N PHE A 778 3.39 -13.91 -32.67
CA PHE A 778 3.18 -12.85 -33.66
C PHE A 778 3.91 -13.21 -34.97
N LEU A 779 3.16 -13.66 -35.98
CA LEU A 779 3.68 -13.87 -37.33
C LEU A 779 4.10 -12.52 -37.93
N GLN A 780 5.41 -12.31 -38.05
CA GLN A 780 6.02 -11.01 -38.34
C GLN A 780 5.89 -10.59 -39.82
N CYS A 781 4.67 -10.21 -40.22
CA CYS A 781 4.46 -9.41 -41.43
C CYS A 781 4.99 -7.99 -41.21
N ARG A 782 5.93 -7.55 -42.05
CA ARG A 782 6.45 -6.17 -42.04
C ARG A 782 5.42 -5.20 -42.62
N GLU A 783 4.78 -4.41 -41.78
CA GLU A 783 4.76 -2.93 -41.79
C GLU A 783 3.67 -2.39 -40.84
N ILE A 784 3.81 -1.13 -40.42
CA ILE A 784 3.00 -0.43 -39.41
C ILE A 784 3.20 -0.97 -37.97
N LEU A 785 3.75 -0.12 -37.10
CA LEU A 785 4.00 -0.40 -35.69
C LEU A 785 2.75 -0.08 -34.84
N TYR A 786 1.82 -1.03 -34.71
CA TYR A 786 0.87 -1.06 -33.60
C TYR A 786 1.27 -2.16 -32.63
N VAL A 787 1.51 -1.78 -31.37
CA VAL A 787 1.67 -2.75 -30.28
C VAL A 787 0.27 -3.22 -29.89
N ALA A 788 -0.19 -4.30 -30.52
CA ALA A 788 -1.38 -5.00 -30.06
C ALA A 788 -1.10 -5.58 -28.67
N PHE A 789 -1.87 -5.15 -27.68
CA PHE A 789 -2.03 -5.91 -26.45
C PHE A 789 -2.88 -7.14 -26.79
N SER A 790 -2.46 -8.31 -26.33
CA SER A 790 -3.18 -9.59 -26.49
C SER A 790 -2.73 -10.66 -25.50
N ASP A 791 -1.53 -10.50 -24.94
CA ASP A 791 -0.80 -11.52 -24.19
C ASP A 791 -0.72 -11.19 -22.71
N VAL A 792 -0.79 -12.17 -21.82
CA VAL A 792 -0.55 -11.96 -20.38
C VAL A 792 0.93 -11.79 -20.02
N LYS A 793 1.86 -12.15 -20.92
CA LYS A 793 3.30 -11.86 -20.80
C LYS A 793 3.64 -10.38 -20.57
N GLN A 794 2.78 -9.46 -21.04
CA GLN A 794 3.04 -8.03 -20.92
C GLN A 794 2.99 -7.50 -19.48
N PHE A 795 2.34 -8.24 -18.57
CA PHE A 795 2.02 -7.75 -17.24
C PHE A 795 3.11 -8.06 -16.22
N GLY A 796 3.44 -7.08 -15.38
CA GLY A 796 4.21 -7.31 -14.14
C GLY A 796 3.35 -7.96 -13.05
N ASN A 797 2.02 -7.75 -13.13
CA ASN A 797 1.03 -8.32 -12.22
C ASN A 797 -0.24 -8.74 -12.99
N TYR A 798 -0.67 -9.99 -12.87
CA TYR A 798 -1.93 -10.50 -13.44
C TYR A 798 -2.72 -11.33 -12.41
N GLN A 799 -3.63 -10.67 -11.68
CA GLN A 799 -4.36 -11.26 -10.55
C GLN A 799 -5.82 -11.62 -10.88
N GLY A 800 -6.38 -12.58 -10.14
CA GLY A 800 -7.81 -12.91 -10.20
C GLY A 800 -8.64 -12.10 -9.19
N VAL A 801 -9.80 -11.60 -9.61
CA VAL A 801 -10.68 -10.72 -8.81
C VAL A 801 -11.87 -11.47 -8.24
N SER A 802 -11.97 -11.54 -6.91
CA SER A 802 -13.06 -12.23 -6.17
C SER A 802 -14.12 -11.30 -5.60
N CYS A 803 -14.43 -10.21 -6.30
CA CYS A 803 -15.50 -9.28 -5.91
C CYS A 803 -16.88 -9.83 -6.35
N PHE A 804 -17.51 -10.61 -5.47
CA PHE A 804 -18.83 -11.23 -5.69
C PHE A 804 -19.92 -10.80 -4.69
N ASN A 805 -19.57 -10.04 -3.64
CA ASN A 805 -20.54 -9.50 -2.67
C ASN A 805 -21.25 -8.24 -3.19
N PRO A 806 -22.41 -7.87 -2.61
CA PRO A 806 -23.00 -6.55 -2.83
C PRO A 806 -22.12 -5.44 -2.24
N ASP A 807 -21.49 -5.68 -1.09
CA ASP A 807 -20.64 -4.70 -0.40
C ASP A 807 -19.42 -4.30 -1.23
N LEU A 808 -18.97 -3.05 -1.05
CA LEU A 808 -17.90 -2.43 -1.82
C LEU A 808 -16.56 -3.17 -1.66
N CYS A 809 -16.05 -3.69 -2.77
CA CYS A 809 -14.88 -4.57 -2.82
C CYS A 809 -13.68 -3.85 -3.47
N PRO A 810 -12.63 -3.49 -2.70
CA PRO A 810 -11.43 -2.87 -3.25
C PRO A 810 -10.53 -3.89 -3.96
N VAL A 811 -10.01 -3.53 -5.13
CA VAL A 811 -9.00 -4.28 -5.88
C VAL A 811 -7.80 -3.37 -6.16
N ILE A 812 -6.60 -3.84 -5.83
CA ILE A 812 -5.36 -3.09 -6.00
C ILE A 812 -4.71 -3.47 -7.33
N LEU A 813 -4.60 -2.53 -8.25
CA LEU A 813 -3.86 -2.68 -9.50
C LEU A 813 -2.42 -2.19 -9.29
N ASP A 814 -1.41 -3.01 -9.60
CA ASP A 814 0.01 -2.67 -9.45
C ASP A 814 0.76 -2.84 -10.76
N ALA A 815 1.22 -1.73 -11.33
CA ALA A 815 1.98 -1.66 -12.58
C ALA A 815 3.43 -1.17 -12.38
N ARG A 816 3.96 -1.22 -11.16
CA ARG A 816 5.32 -0.72 -10.85
C ARG A 816 6.44 -1.57 -11.46
N ASN A 817 6.14 -2.83 -11.81
CA ASN A 817 7.05 -3.78 -12.44
C ASN A 817 6.70 -4.02 -13.93
N GLY A 818 6.15 -3.00 -14.61
CA GLY A 818 5.44 -3.14 -15.89
C GLY A 818 3.93 -3.32 -15.68
N PRO A 819 3.10 -3.18 -16.73
CA PRO A 819 1.64 -3.05 -16.63
C PRO A 819 0.95 -4.03 -15.67
N GLY A 820 -0.06 -3.53 -14.95
CA GLY A 820 -0.77 -4.27 -13.90
C GLY A 820 -2.18 -4.59 -14.35
N ALA A 821 -2.64 -5.82 -14.12
CA ALA A 821 -3.93 -6.27 -14.58
C ALA A 821 -4.65 -7.16 -13.55
N ALA A 822 -5.97 -7.01 -13.50
CA ALA A 822 -6.84 -7.78 -12.63
C ALA A 822 -8.07 -8.27 -13.42
N VAL A 823 -8.23 -9.59 -13.52
CA VAL A 823 -9.32 -10.23 -14.28
C VAL A 823 -10.42 -10.72 -13.35
N ARG A 824 -11.65 -10.26 -13.59
CA ARG A 824 -12.88 -10.79 -13.00
C ARG A 824 -13.54 -11.73 -13.99
N MET A 825 -13.98 -12.90 -13.52
CA MET A 825 -14.90 -13.78 -14.24
C MET A 825 -16.24 -13.81 -13.50
N SER A 826 -17.36 -13.60 -14.19
CA SER A 826 -18.70 -13.73 -13.61
C SER A 826 -19.77 -13.89 -14.67
N THR A 827 -20.84 -14.61 -14.35
CA THR A 827 -22.07 -14.69 -15.16
C THR A 827 -23.05 -13.55 -14.89
N SER A 828 -22.75 -12.68 -13.92
CA SER A 828 -23.60 -11.56 -13.47
C SER A 828 -22.84 -10.22 -13.54
N PRO A 829 -23.53 -9.13 -13.90
CA PRO A 829 -22.92 -7.81 -14.00
C PRO A 829 -22.42 -7.31 -12.65
N HIS A 830 -21.45 -6.40 -12.71
CA HIS A 830 -20.93 -5.66 -11.58
C HIS A 830 -20.77 -4.19 -11.94
N PHE A 831 -20.56 -3.37 -10.93
CA PHE A 831 -20.41 -1.93 -11.04
C PHE A 831 -19.01 -1.53 -10.58
N LEU A 832 -18.37 -0.66 -11.35
CA LEU A 832 -17.20 0.11 -10.92
C LEU A 832 -17.72 1.41 -10.32
N GLU A 833 -17.61 1.57 -9.01
CA GLU A 833 -18.09 2.74 -8.27
C GLU A 833 -17.06 3.87 -8.33
N GLU A 834 -15.81 3.54 -8.01
CA GLU A 834 -14.71 4.49 -7.84
C GLU A 834 -13.39 3.88 -8.34
N ALA A 835 -12.48 4.73 -8.83
CA ALA A 835 -11.19 4.35 -9.38
C ALA A 835 -10.14 5.42 -9.03
N ASP A 836 -9.39 5.19 -7.95
CA ASP A 836 -8.25 6.02 -7.55
C ASP A 836 -7.03 5.60 -8.37
N LEU A 837 -6.62 6.43 -9.34
CA LEU A 837 -5.46 6.17 -10.21
C LEU A 837 -4.30 7.10 -9.83
N TYR A 838 -3.20 6.54 -9.32
CA TYR A 838 -2.07 7.34 -8.87
C TYR A 838 -1.17 7.80 -10.05
N ASN A 839 -0.40 8.87 -9.86
CA ASN A 839 0.68 9.32 -10.77
C ASN A 839 0.32 9.47 -12.26
N PHE A 840 -0.90 9.95 -12.57
CA PHE A 840 -1.41 10.09 -13.95
C PHE A 840 -1.45 8.77 -14.76
N SER A 841 -1.59 7.65 -14.07
CA SER A 841 -1.87 6.37 -14.71
C SER A 841 -3.22 6.38 -15.44
N ASN A 842 -3.30 5.58 -16.49
CA ASN A 842 -4.50 5.33 -17.26
C ASN A 842 -4.96 3.90 -16.99
N MET A 843 -6.26 3.72 -16.76
CA MET A 843 -6.88 2.41 -16.64
C MET A 843 -7.78 2.14 -17.84
N ALA A 844 -7.49 1.06 -18.56
CA ALA A 844 -8.35 0.52 -19.61
C ALA A 844 -9.14 -0.69 -19.09
N VAL A 845 -10.37 -0.86 -19.56
CA VAL A 845 -11.24 -2.00 -19.20
C VAL A 845 -11.67 -2.74 -20.46
N PHE A 846 -11.53 -4.06 -20.42
CA PHE A 846 -11.70 -4.96 -21.55
C PHE A 846 -12.70 -6.07 -21.22
N THR A 847 -13.53 -6.46 -22.18
CA THR A 847 -14.43 -7.63 -22.04
C THR A 847 -13.90 -8.80 -22.85
N GLY A 848 -13.61 -9.94 -22.22
CA GLY A 848 -12.92 -11.06 -22.88
C GLY A 848 -11.39 -10.93 -22.78
N ILE A 849 -10.70 -10.86 -23.91
CA ILE A 849 -9.24 -10.69 -23.97
C ILE A 849 -8.83 -9.22 -23.82
N VAL A 850 -7.57 -8.98 -23.43
CA VAL A 850 -6.99 -7.63 -23.40
C VAL A 850 -6.48 -7.27 -24.80
N ASP A 851 -7.40 -6.91 -25.70
CA ASP A 851 -7.11 -6.33 -27.02
C ASP A 851 -7.93 -5.06 -27.26
N GLN A 852 -7.43 -4.15 -28.09
CA GLN A 852 -8.07 -2.88 -28.43
C GLN A 852 -9.46 -3.06 -29.09
N SER A 853 -9.74 -4.19 -29.74
CA SER A 853 -11.08 -4.49 -30.29
C SER A 853 -12.11 -4.93 -29.24
N HIS A 854 -11.64 -5.31 -28.04
CA HIS A 854 -12.40 -5.71 -26.83
C HIS A 854 -12.42 -4.62 -25.74
N LYS A 855 -11.72 -3.50 -25.93
CA LYS A 855 -11.74 -2.37 -24.98
C LYS A 855 -13.13 -1.71 -24.96
N VAL A 856 -13.72 -1.61 -23.76
CA VAL A 856 -15.05 -1.02 -23.53
C VAL A 856 -15.00 0.34 -22.82
N ALA A 857 -14.00 0.56 -21.97
CA ALA A 857 -13.83 1.82 -21.25
C ALA A 857 -12.34 2.17 -21.05
N GLU A 858 -12.09 3.44 -20.79
CA GLU A 858 -10.77 4.01 -20.52
C GLU A 858 -10.94 5.21 -19.57
N TYR A 859 -10.11 5.26 -18.53
CA TYR A 859 -10.18 6.23 -17.45
C TYR A 859 -8.79 6.81 -17.20
N THR A 860 -8.72 8.11 -16.97
CA THR A 860 -7.49 8.83 -16.58
C THR A 860 -7.67 9.41 -15.18
N ASN A 861 -6.59 9.87 -14.55
CA ASN A 861 -6.64 10.52 -13.23
C ASN A 861 -7.56 11.77 -13.16
N GLU A 862 -7.92 12.37 -14.30
CA GLU A 862 -8.91 13.46 -14.38
C GLU A 862 -10.36 12.96 -14.26
N HIS A 863 -10.60 11.68 -14.55
CA HIS A 863 -11.92 11.04 -14.56
C HIS A 863 -12.25 10.41 -13.21
N LYS A 864 -12.42 11.23 -12.16
CA LYS A 864 -13.18 10.77 -10.99
C LYS A 864 -14.56 10.33 -11.45
N LEU A 865 -14.94 9.10 -11.12
CA LEU A 865 -16.26 8.56 -11.45
C LEU A 865 -17.33 9.32 -10.67
N SER A 866 -17.96 10.30 -11.32
CA SER A 866 -19.09 11.04 -10.77
C SER A 866 -20.31 10.15 -10.54
N VAL A 867 -20.40 9.04 -11.30
CA VAL A 867 -21.42 8.00 -11.14
C VAL A 867 -20.89 6.65 -11.63
N ALA A 868 -21.30 5.59 -10.92
CA ALA A 868 -20.92 4.21 -11.18
C ALA A 868 -21.14 3.71 -12.61
N GLN A 869 -20.31 2.76 -13.04
CA GLN A 869 -20.27 2.18 -14.39
C GLN A 869 -20.54 0.68 -14.37
N LYS A 870 -21.60 0.23 -15.04
CA LYS A 870 -21.94 -1.20 -15.17
C LYS A 870 -21.03 -1.89 -16.20
N PHE A 871 -20.52 -3.05 -15.84
CA PHE A 871 -19.90 -4.02 -16.74
C PHE A 871 -20.67 -5.34 -16.68
N ASP A 872 -20.98 -5.91 -17.84
CA ASP A 872 -21.75 -7.15 -18.00
C ASP A 872 -20.91 -8.26 -18.69
N GLY A 873 -19.59 -8.08 -18.74
CA GLY A 873 -18.67 -8.94 -19.49
C GLY A 873 -18.30 -10.21 -18.74
N LEU A 874 -18.53 -11.38 -19.36
CA LEU A 874 -18.25 -12.71 -18.78
C LEU A 874 -16.83 -12.82 -18.19
N PHE A 875 -15.87 -12.27 -18.91
CA PHE A 875 -14.57 -11.87 -18.38
C PHE A 875 -14.48 -10.35 -18.50
N THR A 876 -14.10 -9.67 -17.41
CA THR A 876 -13.82 -8.24 -17.41
C THR A 876 -12.42 -8.03 -16.83
N THR A 877 -11.50 -7.53 -17.64
CA THR A 877 -10.11 -7.29 -17.23
C THR A 877 -9.85 -5.80 -17.11
N TYR A 878 -9.42 -5.38 -15.92
CA TYR A 878 -8.93 -4.04 -15.63
C TYR A 878 -7.42 -4.03 -15.84
N VAL A 879 -6.90 -3.05 -16.58
CA VAL A 879 -5.47 -2.90 -16.85
C VAL A 879 -5.05 -1.47 -16.55
N ILE A 880 -4.02 -1.29 -15.73
CA ILE A 880 -3.40 0.01 -15.46
C ILE A 880 -1.99 0.05 -16.08
N ASP A 881 -1.68 1.16 -16.75
CA ASP A 881 -0.45 1.30 -17.55
C ASP A 881 0.82 1.58 -16.71
N LYS A 882 0.67 2.24 -15.56
CA LYS A 882 1.77 2.75 -14.71
C LYS A 882 1.42 2.72 -13.22
N ALA A 883 2.44 2.87 -12.37
CA ALA A 883 2.31 3.08 -10.93
C ALA A 883 1.32 2.11 -10.25
N MET A 884 0.27 2.63 -9.60
CA MET A 884 -0.78 1.82 -8.96
C MET A 884 -2.14 2.48 -9.15
N GLY A 885 -3.20 1.70 -8.89
CA GLY A 885 -4.54 2.22 -8.65
C GLY A 885 -5.33 1.33 -7.70
N ILE A 886 -6.40 1.87 -7.13
CA ILE A 886 -7.40 1.10 -6.38
C ILE A 886 -8.75 1.31 -7.07
N ILE A 887 -9.39 0.20 -7.46
CA ILE A 887 -10.75 0.22 -7.97
C ILE A 887 -11.71 -0.37 -6.95
N TYR A 888 -12.91 0.19 -6.88
CA TYR A 888 -13.95 -0.23 -5.96
C TYR A 888 -15.11 -0.83 -6.75
N LEU A 889 -15.35 -2.13 -6.55
CA LEU A 889 -16.36 -2.91 -7.29
C LEU A 889 -17.54 -3.27 -6.38
N SER A 890 -18.77 -3.15 -6.89
CA SER A 890 -19.98 -3.65 -6.23
C SER A 890 -20.74 -4.62 -7.15
N ASN A 891 -21.57 -5.50 -6.58
CA ASN A 891 -22.55 -6.29 -7.32
C ASN A 891 -24.00 -5.81 -7.08
N ASP A 892 -24.22 -4.74 -6.30
CA ASP A 892 -25.55 -4.22 -6.01
C ASP A 892 -25.92 -3.01 -6.88
N ASN A 893 -27.06 -3.12 -7.55
CA ASN A 893 -27.64 -2.09 -8.42
C ASN A 893 -28.27 -0.92 -7.62
N LEU A 894 -28.57 -1.14 -6.33
CA LEU A 894 -29.16 -0.14 -5.43
C LEU A 894 -28.10 0.80 -4.85
N ASP A 895 -26.92 0.26 -4.55
CA ASP A 895 -25.76 1.03 -4.08
C ASP A 895 -25.23 1.90 -5.23
N SER A 896 -24.97 1.30 -6.41
CA SER A 896 -24.49 1.97 -7.63
C SER A 896 -25.46 3.00 -8.23
N ASN A 897 -26.75 2.89 -7.87
CA ASN A 897 -27.84 3.73 -8.36
C ASN A 897 -27.91 3.79 -9.91
N TRP A 898 -27.42 2.75 -10.60
CA TRP A 898 -27.12 2.73 -12.04
C TRP A 898 -28.30 3.17 -12.91
N THR A 899 -29.50 2.68 -12.59
CA THR A 899 -30.73 2.93 -13.35
C THR A 899 -31.33 4.33 -13.13
N SER A 900 -30.78 5.17 -12.25
CA SER A 900 -31.29 6.53 -12.04
C SER A 900 -30.78 7.54 -13.09
N ILE A 901 -31.71 8.20 -13.78
CA ILE A 901 -31.42 9.37 -14.63
C ILE A 901 -31.23 10.59 -13.72
N ILE A 902 -30.01 11.15 -13.75
CA ILE A 902 -29.61 12.35 -13.01
C ILE A 902 -28.76 13.25 -13.92
N ASN A 903 -28.76 14.55 -13.63
CA ASN A 903 -28.01 15.55 -14.40
C ASN A 903 -26.50 15.27 -14.40
N GLY A 904 -25.88 15.27 -15.57
CA GLY A 904 -24.45 15.01 -15.74
C GLY A 904 -24.04 13.53 -15.60
N ARG A 905 -24.99 12.58 -15.55
CA ARG A 905 -24.63 11.14 -15.60
C ARG A 905 -24.14 10.82 -17.01
N THR A 906 -22.92 10.31 -17.10
CA THR A 906 -22.38 9.65 -18.29
C THR A 906 -22.17 8.15 -18.04
N GLY A 907 -22.09 7.35 -19.10
CA GLY A 907 -21.60 5.98 -18.95
C GLY A 907 -21.52 5.18 -20.25
N ILE A 908 -21.27 3.88 -20.13
CA ILE A 908 -21.21 2.92 -21.25
C ILE A 908 -22.28 1.83 -21.15
N ILE A 909 -22.63 1.23 -22.28
CA ILE A 909 -23.44 0.03 -22.39
C ILE A 909 -22.75 -0.89 -23.40
N ALA A 910 -22.37 -2.09 -22.98
CA ALA A 910 -21.71 -3.09 -23.79
C ALA A 910 -22.50 -4.41 -23.81
N SER A 911 -22.36 -5.19 -24.88
CA SER A 911 -22.82 -6.59 -24.91
C SER A 911 -21.96 -7.50 -24.03
N LYS A 912 -22.59 -8.56 -23.49
CA LYS A 912 -21.99 -9.52 -22.55
C LYS A 912 -20.71 -10.24 -23.03
N ASN A 913 -20.55 -10.41 -24.34
CA ASN A 913 -19.35 -10.96 -24.97
C ASN A 913 -18.80 -9.99 -26.04
N TYR A 914 -18.91 -8.68 -25.81
CA TYR A 914 -18.48 -7.64 -26.77
C TYR A 914 -17.03 -7.86 -27.26
N GLY A 915 -16.85 -7.67 -28.57
CA GLY A 915 -15.58 -7.90 -29.28
C GLY A 915 -15.38 -9.35 -29.72
N THR A 916 -15.96 -10.33 -29.04
CA THR A 916 -15.90 -11.76 -29.38
C THR A 916 -17.12 -12.17 -30.21
N LEU A 917 -16.94 -12.94 -31.28
CA LEU A 917 -18.06 -13.44 -32.08
C LEU A 917 -18.87 -14.47 -31.25
N SER A 918 -20.12 -14.15 -30.93
CA SER A 918 -20.96 -14.94 -30.02
C SER A 918 -22.45 -14.78 -30.33
N LYS A 919 -23.25 -15.78 -29.95
CA LYS A 919 -24.73 -15.70 -29.93
C LYS A 919 -25.27 -15.05 -28.65
N ASP A 920 -24.50 -15.09 -27.56
CA ASP A 920 -24.85 -14.54 -26.25
C ASP A 920 -24.36 -13.09 -26.14
N GLN A 921 -25.04 -12.18 -26.84
CA GLN A 921 -24.69 -10.75 -26.91
C GLN A 921 -25.81 -9.82 -26.40
N ASN A 922 -26.90 -10.40 -25.90
CA ASN A 922 -28.09 -9.65 -25.50
C ASN A 922 -27.80 -8.73 -24.31
N THR A 923 -28.30 -7.51 -24.37
CA THR A 923 -28.25 -6.55 -23.26
C THR A 923 -29.51 -5.70 -23.22
N LEU A 924 -29.98 -5.38 -22.02
CA LEU A 924 -31.18 -4.60 -21.77
C LEU A 924 -30.93 -3.65 -20.60
N GLU A 925 -30.83 -2.37 -20.90
CA GLU A 925 -30.78 -1.30 -19.91
C GLU A 925 -32.11 -0.57 -19.83
N THR A 926 -32.46 -0.11 -18.63
CA THR A 926 -33.62 0.75 -18.39
C THR A 926 -33.27 1.78 -17.33
N PHE A 927 -33.26 3.04 -17.74
CA PHE A 927 -33.01 4.18 -16.88
C PHE A 927 -34.33 4.92 -16.60
N THR A 928 -34.51 5.42 -15.38
CA THR A 928 -35.71 6.16 -14.94
C THR A 928 -35.36 7.36 -14.07
N SER A 929 -36.10 8.45 -14.26
CA SER A 929 -35.99 9.70 -13.51
C SER A 929 -36.70 9.59 -12.15
N PRO A 930 -36.02 9.81 -11.01
CA PRO A 930 -36.61 9.65 -9.67
C PRO A 930 -37.81 10.57 -9.34
N SER A 931 -38.13 11.54 -10.20
CA SER A 931 -39.23 12.49 -9.96
C SER A 931 -40.02 12.84 -11.23
N LYS A 932 -39.96 11.99 -12.27
CA LYS A 932 -40.53 12.25 -13.61
C LYS A 932 -40.02 13.54 -14.29
N ILE A 933 -38.89 14.06 -13.82
CA ILE A 933 -38.17 15.16 -14.47
C ILE A 933 -37.68 14.67 -15.83
N VAL A 934 -37.90 15.48 -16.86
CA VAL A 934 -37.44 15.21 -18.22
C VAL A 934 -35.99 15.66 -18.36
N TYR A 935 -35.16 14.77 -18.91
CA TYR A 935 -33.77 15.03 -19.24
C TYR A 935 -33.56 14.95 -20.75
N ASP A 936 -32.63 15.76 -21.27
CA ASP A 936 -32.04 15.56 -22.58
C ASP A 936 -31.02 14.42 -22.51
N MET A 937 -30.92 13.63 -23.57
CA MET A 937 -30.19 12.37 -23.59
C MET A 937 -29.39 12.25 -24.90
N SER A 938 -28.09 12.00 -24.79
CA SER A 938 -27.23 11.68 -25.94
C SER A 938 -26.77 10.23 -25.88
N LEU A 939 -26.75 9.57 -27.04
CA LEU A 939 -26.25 8.21 -27.23
C LEU A 939 -25.25 8.22 -28.40
N VAL A 940 -23.99 7.88 -28.13
CA VAL A 940 -22.90 7.80 -29.11
C VAL A 940 -22.58 6.33 -29.37
N PHE A 941 -22.82 5.86 -30.59
CA PHE A 941 -22.66 4.45 -30.95
C PHE A 941 -21.21 4.21 -31.37
N LYS A 942 -20.37 3.68 -30.46
CA LYS A 942 -18.93 3.50 -30.70
C LYS A 942 -18.63 2.33 -31.63
N LYS A 943 -19.37 1.24 -31.48
CA LYS A 943 -19.27 0.02 -32.29
C LYS A 943 -20.59 -0.73 -32.21
N TRP A 944 -21.00 -1.36 -33.30
CA TRP A 944 -22.21 -2.17 -33.36
C TRP A 944 -22.02 -3.22 -34.44
N ASP A 945 -22.64 -4.38 -34.23
CA ASP A 945 -22.74 -5.44 -35.22
C ASP A 945 -24.20 -5.90 -35.28
N LEU A 946 -24.81 -5.72 -36.45
CA LEU A 946 -26.24 -5.97 -36.68
C LEU A 946 -26.43 -7.00 -37.81
N GLN A 947 -25.49 -7.92 -37.95
CA GLN A 947 -25.55 -9.02 -38.91
C GLN A 947 -26.64 -10.06 -38.55
N GLY A 948 -27.13 -10.77 -39.58
CA GLY A 948 -28.24 -11.69 -39.45
C GLY A 948 -29.51 -11.00 -38.95
N ASP A 949 -30.19 -11.62 -37.99
CA ASP A 949 -31.41 -11.13 -37.36
C ASP A 949 -31.17 -10.20 -36.16
N ALA A 950 -29.93 -9.76 -35.90
CA ALA A 950 -29.60 -8.93 -34.75
C ALA A 950 -30.26 -7.54 -34.81
N THR A 951 -30.74 -7.04 -33.67
CA THR A 951 -31.52 -5.79 -33.56
C THR A 951 -31.10 -4.93 -32.37
N LEU A 952 -31.13 -3.61 -32.55
CA LEU A 952 -30.88 -2.62 -31.49
C LEU A 952 -32.05 -1.65 -31.40
N THR A 953 -32.82 -1.73 -30.32
CA THR A 953 -34.00 -0.89 -30.08
C THR A 953 -33.75 0.14 -28.98
N ILE A 954 -34.01 1.41 -29.28
CA ILE A 954 -33.87 2.55 -28.37
C ILE A 954 -35.25 3.20 -28.21
N THR A 955 -35.79 3.23 -26.98
CA THR A 955 -37.11 3.82 -26.67
C THR A 955 -37.00 4.81 -25.52
N SER A 956 -37.48 6.04 -25.71
CA SER A 956 -37.62 7.06 -24.66
C SER A 956 -39.09 7.42 -24.41
N SER A 957 -39.42 7.78 -23.17
CA SER A 957 -40.76 8.18 -22.76
C SER A 957 -40.72 9.32 -21.74
N ALA A 958 -41.80 10.10 -21.66
CA ALA A 958 -42.06 11.03 -20.57
C ALA A 958 -43.51 10.89 -20.07
N GLY A 959 -43.74 10.97 -18.76
CA GLY A 959 -45.06 10.85 -18.15
C GLY A 959 -45.74 9.49 -18.39
N GLY A 960 -44.97 8.46 -18.76
CA GLY A 960 -45.49 7.15 -19.19
C GLY A 960 -45.88 7.05 -20.69
N LYS A 961 -45.75 8.11 -21.48
CA LYS A 961 -45.97 8.08 -22.94
C LYS A 961 -44.64 7.98 -23.69
N VAL A 962 -44.53 7.06 -24.65
CA VAL A 962 -43.37 6.98 -25.56
C VAL A 962 -43.28 8.25 -26.42
N ILE A 963 -42.10 8.87 -26.42
CA ILE A 963 -41.74 10.04 -27.23
C ILE A 963 -41.03 9.58 -28.50
N SER A 964 -40.00 8.73 -28.34
CA SER A 964 -39.22 8.18 -29.43
C SER A 964 -39.10 6.67 -29.27
N SER A 965 -39.21 5.95 -30.38
CA SER A 965 -38.79 4.56 -30.49
C SER A 965 -38.15 4.38 -31.85
N SER A 966 -37.04 3.63 -31.92
CA SER A 966 -36.42 3.25 -33.20
C SER A 966 -35.68 1.93 -33.01
N THR A 967 -35.82 1.05 -34.00
CA THR A 967 -35.16 -0.25 -34.05
C THR A 967 -34.23 -0.29 -35.25
N TYR A 968 -32.95 -0.55 -34.99
CA TYR A 968 -31.89 -0.67 -35.97
C TYR A 968 -31.57 -2.14 -36.24
N ASN A 969 -31.18 -2.47 -37.47
CA ASN A 969 -30.84 -3.82 -37.94
C ASN A 969 -29.91 -3.71 -39.17
N SER A 970 -29.54 -4.85 -39.77
CA SER A 970 -28.74 -4.95 -41.00
C SER A 970 -29.17 -4.04 -42.18
N THR A 971 -30.45 -3.65 -42.26
CA THR A 971 -30.99 -2.77 -43.32
C THR A 971 -31.26 -1.33 -42.88
N HIS A 972 -31.27 -1.06 -41.58
CA HIS A 972 -31.49 0.25 -40.99
C HIS A 972 -30.48 0.49 -39.87
N LEU A 973 -29.33 1.05 -40.23
CA LEU A 973 -28.18 1.22 -39.35
C LEU A 973 -28.41 2.37 -38.35
N PRO A 974 -27.81 2.33 -37.13
CA PRO A 974 -27.85 3.44 -36.20
C PRO A 974 -26.98 4.61 -36.71
N PRO A 975 -27.32 5.87 -36.37
CA PRO A 975 -26.44 7.01 -36.60
C PRO A 975 -25.25 7.00 -35.62
N ASP A 976 -24.20 7.79 -35.91
CA ASP A 976 -23.06 7.94 -34.98
C ASP A 976 -23.49 8.47 -33.60
N VAL A 977 -24.46 9.39 -33.60
CA VAL A 977 -25.06 9.98 -32.40
C VAL A 977 -26.57 10.07 -32.53
N LYS A 978 -27.31 9.69 -31.47
CA LYS A 978 -28.75 9.90 -31.34
C LYS A 978 -29.03 10.78 -30.13
N PHE A 979 -29.79 11.85 -30.36
CA PHE A 979 -30.36 12.67 -29.29
C PHE A 979 -31.83 12.30 -29.05
N THR A 980 -32.26 12.31 -27.80
CA THR A 980 -33.67 12.16 -27.41
C THR A 980 -33.90 12.84 -26.05
N PHE A 981 -35.13 12.82 -25.54
CA PHE A 981 -35.46 13.32 -24.21
C PHE A 981 -36.53 12.45 -23.55
N GLY A 982 -36.61 12.47 -22.21
CA GLY A 982 -37.61 11.71 -21.47
C GLY A 982 -37.43 11.69 -19.95
N ASP A 983 -38.40 11.09 -19.25
CA ASP A 983 -38.28 10.66 -17.85
C ASP A 983 -37.86 9.19 -17.72
N LYS A 984 -37.80 8.45 -18.82
CA LYS A 984 -37.34 7.06 -18.91
C LYS A 984 -36.71 6.77 -20.27
N LEU A 985 -35.66 5.96 -20.26
CA LEU A 985 -34.95 5.45 -21.43
C LEU A 985 -34.81 3.93 -21.34
N VAL A 986 -35.01 3.22 -22.45
CA VAL A 986 -34.82 1.78 -22.59
C VAL A 986 -33.94 1.52 -23.79
N ILE A 987 -32.88 0.73 -23.60
CA ILE A 987 -31.91 0.35 -24.62
C ILE A 987 -31.85 -1.18 -24.62
N LYS A 988 -32.22 -1.81 -25.74
CA LYS A 988 -32.17 -3.27 -25.89
C LYS A 988 -31.38 -3.64 -27.13
N TYR A 989 -30.33 -4.44 -26.98
CA TYR A 989 -29.71 -5.20 -28.06
C TYR A 989 -30.13 -6.66 -27.95
N ASP A 990 -30.54 -7.27 -29.05
CA ASP A 990 -30.88 -8.69 -29.14
C ASP A 990 -30.19 -9.29 -30.37
N SER A 991 -29.40 -10.35 -30.18
CA SER A 991 -28.78 -11.10 -31.26
C SER A 991 -29.81 -11.91 -32.06
N ASN A 992 -30.96 -12.21 -31.44
CA ASN A 992 -31.97 -13.17 -31.95
C ASN A 992 -31.37 -14.53 -32.35
N GLY A 993 -30.19 -14.90 -31.80
CA GLY A 993 -29.47 -16.14 -32.11
C GLY A 993 -28.44 -16.03 -33.24
N ALA A 994 -28.27 -14.87 -33.88
CA ALA A 994 -27.17 -14.60 -34.79
C ALA A 994 -25.83 -14.53 -34.03
N GLU A 995 -24.73 -14.87 -34.71
CA GLU A 995 -23.37 -14.65 -34.19
C GLU A 995 -22.91 -13.24 -34.53
N THR A 996 -22.67 -12.43 -33.50
CA THR A 996 -22.20 -11.04 -33.65
C THR A 996 -21.10 -10.70 -32.64
N ILE A 997 -20.37 -9.61 -32.87
CA ILE A 997 -19.44 -9.03 -31.88
C ILE A 997 -20.09 -8.04 -30.89
N GLY A 998 -21.43 -7.97 -30.90
CA GLY A 998 -22.23 -7.17 -29.98
C GLY A 998 -22.27 -5.66 -30.26
N VAL A 999 -22.55 -4.87 -29.22
CA VAL A 999 -22.66 -3.40 -29.27
C VAL A 999 -21.83 -2.72 -28.17
N LEU A 1000 -21.37 -1.50 -28.43
CA LEU A 1000 -20.83 -0.55 -27.45
C LEU A 1000 -21.40 0.86 -27.70
N ILE A 1001 -22.09 1.41 -26.69
CA ILE A 1001 -22.73 2.73 -26.72
C ILE A 1001 -22.26 3.54 -25.51
N ASN A 1002 -21.85 4.80 -25.72
CA ASN A 1002 -21.66 5.76 -24.63
C ASN A 1002 -22.92 6.63 -24.50
N PHE A 1003 -23.32 7.00 -23.29
CA PHE A 1003 -24.48 7.87 -23.04
C PHE A 1003 -24.16 9.07 -22.14
N SER A 1004 -24.95 10.13 -22.27
CA SER A 1004 -25.04 11.24 -21.30
C SER A 1004 -26.50 11.64 -21.04
N PHE A 1005 -26.80 12.07 -19.81
CA PHE A 1005 -28.09 12.63 -19.42
C PHE A 1005 -27.91 14.02 -18.79
N ASP A 1006 -28.60 15.02 -19.34
CA ASP A 1006 -28.43 16.43 -18.96
C ASP A 1006 -29.81 17.08 -18.71
N LEU A 1007 -29.89 17.99 -17.72
CA LEU A 1007 -31.15 18.62 -17.32
C LEU A 1007 -31.54 19.69 -18.35
N GLY A 1008 -32.51 19.36 -19.19
CA GLY A 1008 -32.88 20.19 -20.34
C GLY A 1008 -33.38 21.59 -19.96
N GLN A 1009 -32.94 22.62 -20.69
CA GLN A 1009 -33.34 24.01 -20.49
C GLN A 1009 -34.75 24.29 -21.04
N THR A 1010 -35.78 23.65 -20.45
CA THR A 1010 -37.19 23.95 -20.75
C THR A 1010 -38.00 24.23 -19.48
N THR A 1011 -38.82 25.28 -19.58
CA THR A 1011 -39.64 25.81 -18.48
C THR A 1011 -40.73 24.85 -18.02
N ALA A 1012 -41.09 24.93 -16.74
CA ALA A 1012 -42.11 24.09 -16.11
C ALA A 1012 -43.44 24.04 -16.88
N ILE A 1013 -43.90 22.82 -17.19
CA ILE A 1013 -45.25 22.59 -17.71
C ILE A 1013 -46.22 22.59 -16.54
N GLY A 1014 -46.75 23.78 -16.24
CA GLY A 1014 -47.97 23.94 -15.46
C GLY A 1014 -49.17 23.31 -16.17
N SER A 1015 -50.23 23.05 -15.41
CA SER A 1015 -51.42 22.32 -15.86
C SER A 1015 -52.16 22.93 -17.06
N THR A 1016 -52.68 22.05 -17.91
CA THR A 1016 -53.87 22.23 -18.80
C THR A 1016 -53.85 23.35 -19.84
N SER A 1017 -53.52 22.99 -21.08
CA SER A 1017 -54.45 23.18 -22.23
C SER A 1017 -54.07 22.25 -23.40
N THR A 1018 -55.00 22.00 -24.31
CA THR A 1018 -54.75 21.33 -25.59
C THR A 1018 -54.18 22.31 -26.61
N ASP A 1019 -53.00 22.01 -27.18
CA ASP A 1019 -52.84 21.74 -28.62
C ASP A 1019 -51.39 21.39 -28.99
N ILE A 1020 -51.19 20.82 -30.19
CA ILE A 1020 -49.88 20.37 -30.69
C ILE A 1020 -49.33 21.38 -31.71
N PRO A 1021 -48.14 21.98 -31.48
CA PRO A 1021 -47.37 22.65 -32.53
C PRO A 1021 -46.30 21.70 -33.08
N THR A 1022 -46.46 21.26 -34.33
CA THR A 1022 -45.41 20.58 -35.09
C THR A 1022 -44.25 21.53 -35.35
N ARG A 1023 -43.08 21.30 -34.74
CA ARG A 1023 -41.89 22.14 -34.99
C ARG A 1023 -41.09 21.63 -36.19
N THR A 1024 -41.34 22.23 -37.35
CA THR A 1024 -40.48 22.13 -38.54
C THR A 1024 -39.11 22.79 -38.31
N SER A 1025 -38.13 22.43 -39.14
CA SER A 1025 -36.73 22.85 -39.01
C SER A 1025 -36.49 24.31 -39.41
N ARG A 1026 -35.54 24.99 -38.73
CA ARG A 1026 -34.72 26.03 -39.38
C ARG A 1026 -33.46 26.47 -38.62
N ALA A 1027 -32.47 26.85 -39.44
CA ALA A 1027 -31.42 27.85 -39.19
C ALA A 1027 -30.39 27.59 -38.06
N GLN A 1028 -29.24 27.08 -38.49
CA GLN A 1028 -27.95 27.14 -37.81
C GLN A 1028 -27.41 28.60 -37.75
N PRO A 1029 -26.98 29.10 -36.58
CA PRO A 1029 -26.10 30.26 -36.46
C PRO A 1029 -24.66 29.89 -36.83
N THR A 1030 -23.88 30.85 -37.35
CA THR A 1030 -22.51 30.63 -37.86
C THR A 1030 -21.42 31.27 -36.98
N THR A 1031 -20.17 30.87 -37.22
CA THR A 1031 -18.91 31.31 -36.57
C THR A 1031 -18.63 30.71 -35.18
N PRO A 1032 -17.35 30.48 -34.82
CA PRO A 1032 -16.48 29.56 -35.55
C PRO A 1032 -15.78 28.56 -34.62
N VAL A 1033 -15.95 27.26 -34.87
CA VAL A 1033 -15.15 26.21 -34.20
C VAL A 1033 -13.85 25.99 -34.98
N THR A 1034 -12.72 26.09 -34.30
CA THR A 1034 -11.39 25.85 -34.88
C THR A 1034 -11.24 24.39 -35.27
N THR A 1035 -11.05 24.11 -36.56
CA THR A 1035 -10.76 22.76 -37.05
C THR A 1035 -9.36 22.30 -36.62
N MET A 1036 -9.29 21.22 -35.85
CA MET A 1036 -8.17 20.28 -35.98
C MET A 1036 -8.48 19.29 -37.10
N THR A 1037 -7.51 19.06 -37.97
CA THR A 1037 -7.71 18.42 -39.26
C THR A 1037 -7.80 16.90 -39.13
N ALA A 1038 -8.95 16.32 -39.47
CA ALA A 1038 -9.04 14.88 -39.71
C ALA A 1038 -8.29 14.53 -41.00
N VAL A 1039 -7.31 13.62 -40.91
CA VAL A 1039 -6.70 12.98 -42.09
C VAL A 1039 -7.57 11.78 -42.45
N THR A 1040 -8.15 11.82 -43.65
CA THR A 1040 -9.17 10.86 -44.11
C THR A 1040 -8.59 9.58 -44.69
N HIS A 1041 -9.33 8.48 -44.47
CA HIS A 1041 -9.42 7.25 -45.28
C HIS A 1041 -8.18 6.71 -46.00
N PHE A 1042 -7.89 5.43 -45.74
CA PHE A 1042 -7.63 4.49 -46.83
C PHE A 1042 -8.77 3.47 -46.91
N THR A 1043 -9.34 3.34 -48.11
CA THR A 1043 -10.35 2.33 -48.44
C THR A 1043 -9.70 1.36 -49.43
N ILE A 1044 -9.74 0.06 -49.14
CA ILE A 1044 -9.38 -0.97 -50.12
C ILE A 1044 -10.67 -1.56 -50.67
N THR A 1045 -10.83 -1.48 -51.99
CA THR A 1045 -11.91 -2.14 -52.74
C THR A 1045 -11.28 -2.71 -53.99
N GLU A 1046 -11.34 -4.03 -54.16
CA GLU A 1046 -10.90 -4.67 -55.40
C GLU A 1046 -11.96 -4.46 -56.50
N ILE A 1047 -11.53 -4.38 -57.77
CA ILE A 1047 -11.93 -5.29 -58.88
C ILE A 1047 -11.54 -4.69 -60.27
N SER A 1048 -10.62 -5.41 -60.93
CA SER A 1048 -10.40 -5.64 -62.37
C SER A 1048 -10.47 -4.56 -63.49
N THR A 1049 -9.53 -4.74 -64.43
CA THR A 1049 -9.62 -4.63 -65.92
C THR A 1049 -9.54 -3.29 -66.67
N SER A 1050 -8.54 -3.25 -67.58
CA SER A 1050 -8.41 -2.46 -68.84
C SER A 1050 -8.39 -0.92 -68.78
N GLY A 1051 -7.60 -0.22 -69.61
CA GLY A 1051 -6.55 -0.67 -70.54
C GLY A 1051 -6.29 0.32 -71.69
N ALA A 1052 -5.00 0.55 -72.02
CA ALA A 1052 -4.52 1.47 -73.08
C ALA A 1052 -4.79 2.99 -72.80
N THR A 1053 -4.07 3.98 -73.35
CA THR A 1053 -2.92 3.98 -74.30
C THR A 1053 -2.02 5.22 -74.06
N ASP A 1054 -0.85 5.22 -74.73
CA ASP A 1054 -0.07 6.38 -75.21
C ASP A 1054 0.80 7.26 -74.28
N MET A 1055 2.10 7.24 -74.62
CA MET A 1055 3.17 8.22 -74.39
C MET A 1055 2.96 9.46 -75.32
N PRO A 1056 3.83 10.52 -75.34
CA PRO A 1056 5.13 10.76 -74.67
C PRO A 1056 5.21 12.11 -73.90
N GLY A 1057 6.32 12.51 -73.26
CA GLY A 1057 7.59 11.82 -73.00
C GLY A 1057 8.79 12.79 -72.92
N GLY A 1058 9.99 12.26 -72.65
CA GLY A 1058 11.26 13.00 -72.64
C GLY A 1058 11.71 13.53 -71.26
N THR A 1059 13.01 13.63 -70.94
CA THR A 1059 14.19 13.20 -71.72
C THR A 1059 15.43 13.04 -70.82
N THR A 1060 16.17 11.92 -70.95
CA THR A 1060 17.64 11.76 -70.70
C THR A 1060 18.25 12.10 -69.31
N THR A 1061 19.36 11.50 -68.85
CA THR A 1061 20.40 10.66 -69.50
C THR A 1061 21.06 9.67 -68.51
N THR A 1062 21.34 8.45 -68.99
CA THR A 1062 22.53 7.55 -68.78
C THR A 1062 23.57 7.78 -67.65
N ALA A 1063 24.29 6.76 -67.13
CA ALA A 1063 24.20 5.28 -67.20
C ALA A 1063 25.36 4.58 -66.43
N LYS A 1064 25.21 3.26 -66.13
CA LYS A 1064 26.27 2.20 -66.00
C LYS A 1064 27.40 2.36 -64.93
N SER A 1065 28.10 1.32 -64.45
CA SER A 1065 27.80 -0.12 -64.19
C SER A 1065 29.02 -0.78 -63.47
N LEU A 1066 28.76 -1.64 -62.45
CA LEU A 1066 29.40 -2.93 -62.04
C LEU A 1066 30.83 -3.35 -62.56
N PRO A 1067 31.62 -4.24 -61.87
CA PRO A 1067 31.35 -5.05 -60.64
C PRO A 1067 32.54 -5.35 -59.64
N ILE A 1068 32.22 -6.11 -58.55
CA ILE A 1068 32.94 -7.30 -58.00
C ILE A 1068 34.05 -7.23 -56.90
N VAL A 1069 33.86 -8.12 -55.89
CA VAL A 1069 34.79 -8.78 -54.91
C VAL A 1069 35.28 -8.03 -53.63
N PRO A 1070 35.46 -8.72 -52.47
CA PRO A 1070 35.31 -8.10 -51.14
C PRO A 1070 36.47 -8.30 -50.13
N THR A 1071 36.37 -7.66 -48.96
CA THR A 1071 37.05 -8.07 -47.71
C THR A 1071 36.30 -7.54 -46.46
N THR A 1072 36.77 -7.89 -45.25
CA THR A 1072 35.94 -8.00 -44.02
C THR A 1072 36.47 -7.11 -42.86
N ILE A 1073 35.64 -6.93 -41.82
CA ILE A 1073 35.93 -6.57 -40.40
C ILE A 1073 35.51 -5.16 -39.92
N VAL A 1074 34.41 -5.15 -39.15
CA VAL A 1074 34.13 -4.48 -37.85
C VAL A 1074 34.81 -3.13 -37.50
N GLY A 1075 33.97 -2.14 -37.15
CA GLY A 1075 34.31 -0.97 -36.32
C GLY A 1075 33.08 -0.07 -36.10
N ILE A 1076 32.80 0.39 -34.87
CA ILE A 1076 31.56 1.12 -34.51
C ILE A 1076 31.82 2.62 -34.23
N ASN A 1077 30.84 3.42 -34.63
CA ASN A 1077 30.63 4.87 -34.42
C ASN A 1077 31.16 5.49 -33.11
N THR A 1078 31.50 6.78 -33.18
CA THR A 1078 31.02 7.80 -32.20
C THR A 1078 31.20 9.23 -32.74
N GLY A 1079 30.35 10.16 -32.31
CA GLY A 1079 30.48 11.61 -32.59
C GLY A 1079 29.17 12.30 -32.99
N GLY A 1080 28.70 13.29 -32.21
CA GLY A 1080 27.44 13.99 -32.49
C GLY A 1080 26.93 14.87 -31.34
N THR A 1081 27.72 15.84 -30.87
CA THR A 1081 27.33 16.79 -29.82
C THR A 1081 26.37 17.88 -30.30
N THR A 1082 25.38 18.24 -29.48
CA THR A 1082 24.47 19.37 -29.72
C THR A 1082 24.98 20.66 -29.06
N GLN A 1083 24.73 21.84 -29.66
CA GLN A 1083 24.91 23.15 -29.02
C GLN A 1083 23.58 23.93 -28.90
N ARG A 1084 23.59 24.93 -28.00
CA ARG A 1084 22.45 25.78 -27.59
C ARG A 1084 21.77 26.50 -28.76
N PHE A 1085 20.53 26.90 -28.53
CA PHE A 1085 20.14 28.32 -28.68
C PHE A 1085 19.15 28.73 -27.57
N GLU A 1086 19.17 30.02 -27.21
CA GLU A 1086 18.32 30.65 -26.21
C GLU A 1086 17.33 31.62 -26.89
N THR A 1087 16.09 31.73 -26.40
CA THR A 1087 15.27 32.95 -26.56
C THR A 1087 14.25 33.10 -25.43
N THR A 1088 14.16 34.32 -24.90
CA THR A 1088 13.12 34.83 -23.98
C THR A 1088 11.87 35.27 -24.79
N THR A 1089 10.71 35.72 -24.27
CA THR A 1089 10.37 36.39 -22.99
C THR A 1089 8.85 36.39 -22.71
N LYS A 1090 8.46 36.74 -21.46
CA LYS A 1090 7.21 37.43 -21.03
C LYS A 1090 5.84 36.68 -21.01
N SER A 1091 5.47 36.31 -19.78
CA SER A 1091 4.35 36.92 -19.01
C SER A 1091 2.92 36.91 -19.58
N GLY A 1092 2.06 36.06 -19.00
CA GLY A 1092 0.61 36.21 -18.99
C GLY A 1092 -0.03 35.49 -17.79
N THR A 1093 -0.52 36.23 -16.81
CA THR A 1093 -1.25 35.68 -15.65
C THR A 1093 -2.71 35.39 -15.99
N ASN A 1094 -3.25 34.23 -15.59
CA ASN A 1094 -4.45 34.15 -14.72
C ASN A 1094 -4.95 32.73 -14.41
N HIS A 1095 -5.49 32.60 -13.19
CA HIS A 1095 -6.49 31.62 -12.72
C HIS A 1095 -6.26 30.10 -12.94
N SER A 1096 -5.57 29.51 -11.97
CA SER A 1096 -5.74 28.13 -11.53
C SER A 1096 -7.16 27.78 -11.09
N LEU A 1097 -7.62 26.56 -11.37
CA LEU A 1097 -8.72 25.89 -10.68
C LEU A 1097 -8.30 24.46 -10.30
N PHE A 1098 -7.83 24.29 -9.06
CA PHE A 1098 -7.51 22.98 -8.49
C PHE A 1098 -8.78 22.25 -8.04
N PHE A 1099 -8.79 20.91 -8.15
CA PHE A 1099 -9.65 20.04 -7.33
C PHE A 1099 -8.85 18.84 -6.80
N PRO A 1100 -8.98 18.43 -5.51
CA PRO A 1100 -7.99 17.56 -4.87
C PRO A 1100 -8.33 16.04 -4.86
N ILE A 1101 -7.32 15.25 -4.52
CA ILE A 1101 -7.35 13.78 -4.31
C ILE A 1101 -6.91 13.49 -2.86
N SER A 1102 -7.62 12.61 -2.14
CA SER A 1102 -7.26 11.90 -0.88
C SER A 1102 -8.54 11.35 -0.20
N LEU A 1103 -8.57 10.24 0.54
CA LEU A 1103 -7.56 9.18 0.79
C LEU A 1103 -8.23 7.92 1.42
N LEU A 1104 -7.79 6.73 0.99
CA LEU A 1104 -7.58 5.48 1.77
C LEU A 1104 -8.73 4.81 2.56
N PHE A 1105 -8.65 3.48 2.69
CA PHE A 1105 -9.06 2.79 3.93
C PHE A 1105 -8.18 1.56 4.26
N ILE A 1106 -7.85 1.42 5.56
CA ILE A 1106 -7.40 0.17 6.19
C ILE A 1106 -8.39 -0.13 7.32
N SER A 1107 -9.30 -1.09 7.11
CA SER A 1107 -10.17 -1.61 8.18
C SER A 1107 -10.88 -2.90 7.78
N MET A 1108 -10.19 -4.05 7.82
CA MET A 1108 -10.86 -5.35 7.70
C MET A 1108 -10.07 -6.52 8.31
N PHE A 1109 -10.00 -6.58 9.65
CA PHE A 1109 -9.75 -7.81 10.42
C PHE A 1109 -10.25 -7.63 11.86
N LEU A 1110 -11.55 -7.83 12.05
CA LEU A 1110 -12.24 -8.03 13.33
C LEU A 1110 -13.60 -8.69 13.06
#